data_AF-X6NY19-F1
#
_entry.id   AF-X6NY19-F1
#
_cell.length_a   1.000
_cell.length_b   1.000
_cell.length_c   1.000
_cell.angle_alpha   90.00
_cell.angle_beta   90.00
_cell.angle_gamma   90.00
#
_symmetry.space_group_name_H-M   'P 1'
#
loop_
_entity.id
_entity.type
_entity.pdbx_description
1 polymer ?
#
loop_
_entity_poly.entity_id
_entity_poly.type
_entity_poly.pdbx_seq_one_letter_code
_entity_poly.pdbx_strand_id
1 'polypeptide(L)'
;MTVKQKIIKSISHQWVTKPTKTSRHRPGTELFLDKNEQMESIKLIKKWAKDGSLSKLAVEFMEQLLDKTDLLRCDRPTDPILYFTSEEGFQLLRLSEYNTFILLHELMPNIKVSLMDKYCSWFEHLCTSIMQEEISVGSMEILVTDRRLKRLLSLWESFELRSDAVNVSVVTKLADEFEEITKNVELISIFFNKSGISAAFYGKDLQELHKSYTEMTPAQNWPQLTLKEALKRDWTLFNDWRKYFLAFEKVQISDISLSMWTSSVSRLEYLWSVKPFSKINLYKLDEWVREKVRELVRDLDDFDLEKYVHRFFEQEIDGQKIDSHDWNEQKSIAGIKEELAKTLEQYPPTQRQFHSGTVVDILTKVRDNFKTTMTKLKDKTITGSAISTDFGLLRGKQLEEICRQVRHMFQPHNDTIEKLVLSAVEQNEMGCTFLQPPIQIESVQSEVITIGLIMRIFNFKMPSIKHQGDDNQERVLVRVIKSEIARVMDAEGSESVRGNSIRWTNIMQACELSENLENWLKFITYHAILKKTGSMWKHRIDEYDQIGTNLEHVFKCLDGVDALKLLRDVTNTFSLLYKRETKPDWEDKEWQRKKALLRSFDNIEMKNILTFWQINKLLFFWKMKQKKERDYYLKGTHALQNYYFLKT
;
A
#
# COMPACT_ATOMS: atom_id res chain seq x y z
N MET A 1 -54.21 -5.49 -28.15
CA MET A 1 -52.79 -5.45 -27.74
C MET A 1 -51.91 -5.70 -28.96
N THR A 2 -51.10 -4.72 -29.36
CA THR A 2 -50.15 -4.87 -30.48
C THR A 2 -48.97 -5.76 -30.07
N VAL A 3 -48.28 -6.36 -31.05
CA VAL A 3 -47.07 -7.20 -30.80
C VAL A 3 -46.00 -6.41 -30.03
N LYS A 4 -45.88 -5.10 -30.29
CA LYS A 4 -45.03 -4.17 -29.52
C LYS A 4 -45.42 -4.10 -28.03
N GLN A 5 -46.72 -3.98 -27.70
CA GLN A 5 -47.20 -4.00 -26.31
C GLN A 5 -46.97 -5.35 -25.62
N LYS A 6 -46.97 -6.47 -26.36
CA LYS A 6 -46.63 -7.79 -25.82
C LYS A 6 -45.13 -7.90 -25.49
N ILE A 7 -44.25 -7.29 -26.27
CA ILE A 7 -42.80 -7.29 -26.04
C ILE A 7 -42.44 -6.46 -24.80
N ILE A 8 -42.99 -5.24 -24.64
CA ILE A 8 -42.80 -4.44 -23.42
C ILE A 8 -43.31 -5.20 -22.21
N LYS A 9 -44.55 -5.71 -22.29
CA LYS A 9 -45.13 -6.47 -21.19
C LYS A 9 -44.31 -7.71 -20.90
N SER A 10 -43.70 -8.36 -21.89
CA SER A 10 -42.81 -9.50 -21.70
C SER A 10 -41.46 -9.11 -21.09
N ILE A 11 -40.85 -7.99 -21.47
CA ILE A 11 -39.58 -7.49 -20.91
C ILE A 11 -39.83 -7.00 -19.47
N SER A 12 -40.80 -6.10 -19.27
CA SER A 12 -41.22 -5.65 -17.94
C SER A 12 -41.66 -6.81 -17.04
N HIS A 13 -42.34 -7.84 -17.56
CA HIS A 13 -42.78 -8.99 -16.74
C HIS A 13 -41.66 -9.99 -16.48
N GLN A 14 -40.79 -10.33 -17.45
CA GLN A 14 -39.59 -11.15 -17.21
C GLN A 14 -38.66 -10.52 -16.18
N TRP A 15 -38.65 -9.19 -16.08
CA TRP A 15 -37.76 -8.44 -15.20
C TRP A 15 -38.39 -8.18 -13.82
N VAL A 16 -39.73 -8.21 -13.72
CA VAL A 16 -40.50 -8.17 -12.45
C VAL A 16 -40.60 -9.56 -11.80
N THR A 17 -40.39 -10.66 -12.53
CA THR A 17 -40.57 -12.03 -12.01
C THR A 17 -39.33 -12.91 -12.13
N LYS A 18 -38.16 -12.47 -11.64
CA LYS A 18 -37.08 -13.43 -11.30
C LYS A 18 -37.39 -14.05 -9.94
N PRO A 19 -37.53 -15.38 -9.82
CA PRO A 19 -37.67 -16.03 -8.52
C PRO A 19 -36.32 -16.06 -7.81
N THR A 20 -36.21 -15.34 -6.70
CA THR A 20 -35.06 -15.42 -5.78
C THR A 20 -35.03 -16.79 -5.09
N LYS A 21 -34.28 -17.74 -5.65
CA LYS A 21 -33.78 -18.88 -4.87
C LYS A 21 -32.60 -18.41 -4.02
N THR A 22 -32.88 -17.71 -2.93
CA THR A 22 -32.14 -17.72 -1.65
C THR A 22 -32.52 -16.53 -0.79
N SER A 23 -32.78 -16.82 0.49
CA SER A 23 -32.95 -15.91 1.63
C SER A 23 -34.30 -15.22 1.81
N ARG A 24 -34.77 -15.31 3.07
CA ARG A 24 -36.02 -14.82 3.62
C ARG A 24 -36.02 -13.29 3.65
N HIS A 25 -36.87 -12.60 2.89
CA HIS A 25 -37.24 -11.21 3.18
C HIS A 25 -38.68 -10.85 2.77
N ARG A 26 -39.19 -9.80 3.41
CA ARG A 26 -40.60 -9.41 3.59
C ARG A 26 -41.34 -9.15 2.26
N PRO A 27 -42.68 -9.33 2.22
CA PRO A 27 -43.51 -8.83 1.13
C PRO A 27 -43.44 -7.30 1.12
N GLY A 28 -42.95 -6.72 0.01
CA GLY A 28 -42.75 -5.26 -0.13
C GLY A 28 -41.34 -4.84 -0.59
N THR A 29 -40.38 -5.76 -0.71
CA THR A 29 -39.05 -5.44 -1.27
C THR A 29 -39.08 -5.53 -2.80
N GLU A 30 -39.03 -4.36 -3.45
CA GLU A 30 -38.93 -4.22 -4.90
C GLU A 30 -37.57 -4.74 -5.41
N LEU A 31 -37.60 -5.46 -6.55
CA LEU A 31 -36.42 -6.00 -7.23
C LEU A 31 -35.62 -4.87 -7.88
N PHE A 32 -34.38 -4.64 -7.42
CA PHE A 32 -33.39 -3.80 -8.09
C PHE A 32 -32.73 -4.57 -9.26
N LEU A 33 -32.60 -3.92 -10.41
CA LEU A 33 -31.82 -4.43 -11.56
C LEU A 33 -30.33 -4.46 -11.21
N ASP A 34 -29.57 -5.43 -11.71
CA ASP A 34 -28.11 -5.41 -11.54
C ASP A 34 -27.43 -4.40 -12.48
N LYS A 35 -26.19 -4.01 -12.19
CA LYS A 35 -25.45 -2.98 -12.95
C LYS A 35 -25.35 -3.26 -14.45
N ASN A 36 -25.30 -4.53 -14.87
CA ASN A 36 -25.22 -4.90 -16.28
C ASN A 36 -26.60 -4.79 -16.94
N GLU A 37 -27.65 -5.25 -16.25
CA GLU A 37 -29.04 -5.14 -16.70
C GLU A 37 -29.48 -3.67 -16.83
N GLN A 38 -29.03 -2.80 -15.92
CA GLN A 38 -29.25 -1.35 -15.98
C GLN A 38 -28.55 -0.70 -17.19
N MET A 39 -27.29 -1.07 -17.47
CA MET A 39 -26.55 -0.54 -18.61
C MET A 39 -27.12 -1.01 -19.97
N GLU A 40 -27.58 -2.25 -20.06
CA GLU A 40 -28.29 -2.75 -21.25
C GLU A 40 -29.63 -2.03 -21.45
N SER A 41 -30.33 -1.68 -20.36
CA SER A 41 -31.55 -0.88 -20.41
C SER A 41 -31.30 0.51 -21.01
N ILE A 42 -30.23 1.18 -20.59
CA ILE A 42 -29.82 2.50 -21.13
C ILE A 42 -29.47 2.40 -22.62
N LYS A 43 -28.77 1.33 -23.05
CA LYS A 43 -28.48 1.09 -24.49
C LYS A 43 -29.76 0.87 -25.29
N LEU A 44 -30.72 0.13 -24.72
CA LEU A 44 -32.00 -0.15 -25.34
C LEU A 44 -32.85 1.12 -25.50
N ILE A 45 -32.90 1.97 -24.46
CA ILE A 45 -33.53 3.29 -24.51
C ILE A 45 -32.89 4.16 -25.59
N LYS A 46 -31.56 4.23 -25.65
CA LYS A 46 -30.83 4.97 -26.70
C LYS A 46 -31.19 4.47 -28.10
N LYS A 47 -31.37 3.17 -28.28
CA LYS A 47 -31.75 2.56 -29.56
C LYS A 47 -33.21 2.87 -29.92
N TRP A 48 -34.13 2.74 -28.98
CA TRP A 48 -35.55 3.02 -29.18
C TRP A 48 -35.85 4.50 -29.37
N ALA A 49 -35.12 5.39 -28.71
CA ALA A 49 -35.27 6.84 -28.87
C ALA A 49 -34.82 7.33 -30.26
N LYS A 50 -33.85 6.63 -30.90
CA LYS A 50 -33.43 6.91 -32.29
C LYS A 50 -34.40 6.37 -33.34
N ASP A 51 -35.25 5.41 -32.97
CA ASP A 51 -36.30 4.89 -33.84
C ASP A 51 -37.60 5.66 -33.57
N GLY A 52 -37.97 6.55 -34.48
CA GLY A 52 -39.16 7.42 -34.32
C GLY A 52 -40.47 6.65 -34.09
N SER A 53 -40.54 5.35 -34.39
CA SER A 53 -41.71 4.49 -34.15
C SER A 53 -41.73 3.83 -32.75
N LEU A 54 -40.64 3.95 -32.00
CA LEU A 54 -40.42 3.39 -30.65
C LEU A 54 -40.09 4.47 -29.62
N SER A 55 -40.04 5.73 -30.02
CA SER A 55 -39.76 6.88 -29.16
C SER A 55 -40.69 6.91 -27.94
N LYS A 56 -42.00 6.74 -28.13
CA LYS A 56 -42.99 6.65 -27.02
C LYS A 56 -42.73 5.49 -26.05
N LEU A 57 -42.21 4.36 -26.55
CA LEU A 57 -41.81 3.22 -25.73
C LEU A 57 -40.60 3.53 -24.85
N ALA A 58 -39.62 4.23 -25.44
CA ALA A 58 -38.40 4.62 -24.77
C ALA A 58 -38.73 5.54 -23.59
N VAL A 59 -39.74 6.41 -23.75
CA VAL A 59 -40.26 7.27 -22.68
C VAL A 59 -40.91 6.48 -21.56
N GLU A 60 -41.90 5.62 -21.87
CA GLU A 60 -42.61 4.84 -20.84
C GLU A 60 -41.65 3.95 -20.03
N PHE A 61 -40.61 3.42 -20.68
CA PHE A 61 -39.58 2.61 -20.02
C PHE A 61 -38.61 3.47 -19.18
N MET A 62 -38.26 4.66 -19.66
CA MET A 62 -37.46 5.63 -18.90
C MET A 62 -38.23 6.13 -17.67
N GLU A 63 -39.53 6.44 -17.79
CA GLU A 63 -40.40 6.76 -16.66
C GLU A 63 -40.42 5.64 -15.63
N GLN A 64 -40.54 4.37 -16.03
CA GLN A 64 -40.53 3.25 -15.08
C GLN A 64 -39.19 3.06 -14.35
N LEU A 65 -38.06 3.42 -14.97
CA LEU A 65 -36.75 3.42 -14.29
C LEU A 65 -36.64 4.60 -13.31
N LEU A 66 -37.28 5.73 -13.63
CA LEU A 66 -37.24 6.97 -12.85
C LEU A 66 -38.30 7.02 -11.71
N ASP A 67 -39.50 6.48 -11.91
CA ASP A 67 -40.57 6.39 -10.89
C ASP A 67 -40.18 5.39 -9.78
N LYS A 68 -39.41 4.37 -10.11
CA LYS A 68 -38.83 3.43 -9.13
C LYS A 68 -37.67 4.04 -8.33
N THR A 69 -37.24 5.26 -8.68
CA THR A 69 -36.20 6.01 -7.98
C THR A 69 -36.80 7.22 -7.29
N ASP A 70 -37.61 7.00 -6.25
CA ASP A 70 -38.01 8.03 -5.26
C ASP A 70 -36.78 8.42 -4.37
N LEU A 71 -35.59 8.47 -4.96
CA LEU A 71 -34.27 8.70 -4.33
C LEU A 71 -34.14 10.10 -3.75
N LEU A 72 -34.91 11.06 -4.26
CA LEU A 72 -34.95 12.45 -3.79
C LEU A 72 -35.86 12.66 -2.56
N ARG A 73 -36.59 11.61 -2.14
CA ARG A 73 -37.32 11.57 -0.86
C ARG A 73 -36.59 10.78 0.22
N CYS A 74 -35.38 10.26 -0.05
CA CYS A 74 -34.60 9.54 0.94
C CYS A 74 -34.19 10.45 2.11
N ASP A 75 -34.37 9.98 3.34
CA ASP A 75 -33.93 10.65 4.58
C ASP A 75 -32.40 10.84 4.65
N ARG A 76 -31.65 10.22 3.73
CA ARG A 76 -30.19 10.26 3.68
C ARG A 76 -29.71 11.20 2.56
N PRO A 77 -29.07 12.34 2.90
CA PRO A 77 -28.63 13.34 1.92
C PRO A 77 -27.53 12.83 0.96
N THR A 78 -26.87 11.72 1.29
CA THR A 78 -25.78 11.13 0.49
C THR A 78 -26.23 10.24 -0.67
N ASP A 79 -27.43 9.67 -0.59
CA ASP A 79 -27.93 8.70 -1.56
C ASP A 79 -28.17 9.33 -2.96
N PRO A 80 -28.73 10.55 -3.06
CA PRO A 80 -28.79 11.28 -4.32
C PRO A 80 -27.41 11.55 -4.95
N ILE A 81 -26.42 11.90 -4.13
CA ILE A 81 -25.03 12.15 -4.60
C ILE A 81 -24.48 10.88 -5.23
N LEU A 82 -24.59 9.73 -4.54
CA LEU A 82 -24.09 8.44 -5.02
C LEU A 82 -24.78 8.00 -6.33
N TYR A 83 -26.09 8.20 -6.43
CA TYR A 83 -26.85 7.80 -7.61
C TYR A 83 -26.53 8.67 -8.83
N PHE A 84 -26.61 10.00 -8.72
CA PHE A 84 -26.38 10.88 -9.87
C PHE A 84 -24.93 10.92 -10.35
N THR A 85 -23.99 10.51 -9.48
CA THR A 85 -22.58 10.37 -9.85
C THR A 85 -22.22 8.99 -10.37
N SER A 86 -23.13 8.01 -10.26
CA SER A 86 -23.00 6.69 -10.87
C SER A 86 -23.10 6.79 -12.40
N GLU A 87 -22.52 5.82 -13.10
CA GLU A 87 -22.60 5.78 -14.57
C GLU A 87 -24.05 5.69 -15.06
N GLU A 88 -24.93 5.00 -14.32
CA GLU A 88 -26.35 4.88 -14.63
C GLU A 88 -27.06 6.22 -14.52
N GLY A 89 -27.07 6.83 -13.33
CA GLY A 89 -27.75 8.10 -13.07
C GLY A 89 -27.22 9.22 -13.96
N PHE A 90 -25.91 9.27 -14.18
CA PHE A 90 -25.28 10.25 -15.05
C PHE A 90 -25.71 10.07 -16.52
N GLN A 91 -25.77 8.84 -17.04
CA GLN A 91 -26.20 8.57 -18.42
C GLN A 91 -27.70 8.79 -18.62
N LEU A 92 -28.54 8.51 -17.61
CA LEU A 92 -29.97 8.80 -17.64
C LEU A 92 -30.23 10.30 -17.71
N LEU A 93 -29.53 11.12 -16.90
CA LEU A 93 -29.65 12.58 -16.94
C LEU A 93 -29.06 13.20 -18.23
N ARG A 94 -28.00 12.61 -18.79
CA ARG A 94 -27.49 13.01 -20.12
C ARG A 94 -28.43 12.64 -21.27
N LEU A 95 -29.23 11.58 -21.11
CA LEU A 95 -30.22 11.20 -22.12
C LEU A 95 -31.36 12.21 -22.22
N SER A 96 -31.68 12.91 -21.12
CA SER A 96 -32.59 14.05 -21.11
C SER A 96 -31.99 15.34 -21.71
N GLU A 97 -30.66 15.42 -21.89
CA GLU A 97 -29.95 16.59 -22.43
C GLU A 97 -29.87 16.57 -23.98
N TYR A 98 -29.64 15.40 -24.59
CA TYR A 98 -29.32 15.30 -26.02
C TYR A 98 -30.53 15.49 -26.96
N ASN A 99 -30.25 16.02 -28.17
CA ASN A 99 -31.11 16.16 -29.38
C ASN A 99 -31.97 14.94 -29.77
N THR A 100 -31.80 13.78 -29.13
CA THR A 100 -32.74 12.65 -29.27
C THR A 100 -34.10 12.97 -28.63
N PHE A 101 -34.15 14.00 -27.77
CA PHE A 101 -35.37 14.46 -27.11
C PHE A 101 -36.16 15.52 -27.89
N ILE A 102 -35.70 16.09 -29.02
CA ILE A 102 -36.56 16.97 -29.84
C ILE A 102 -37.84 16.22 -30.27
N LEU A 103 -37.69 14.93 -30.63
CA LEU A 103 -38.78 14.00 -30.92
C LEU A 103 -39.62 13.59 -29.69
N LEU A 104 -39.07 13.68 -28.48
CA LEU A 104 -39.75 13.32 -27.22
C LEU A 104 -40.42 14.51 -26.54
N HIS A 105 -39.90 15.72 -26.77
CA HIS A 105 -40.43 17.01 -26.34
C HIS A 105 -41.79 17.31 -26.97
N GLU A 106 -41.98 16.92 -28.23
CA GLU A 106 -43.27 16.98 -28.92
C GLU A 106 -44.28 15.95 -28.39
N LEU A 107 -43.81 14.84 -27.82
CA LEU A 107 -44.67 13.73 -27.36
C LEU A 107 -45.07 13.85 -25.88
N MET A 108 -44.24 14.40 -25.00
CA MET A 108 -44.53 14.55 -23.57
C MET A 108 -43.82 15.76 -22.90
N PRO A 109 -44.45 16.95 -22.86
CA PRO A 109 -43.88 18.13 -22.20
C PRO A 109 -43.76 18.00 -20.66
N ASN A 110 -44.51 17.11 -20.02
CA ASN A 110 -44.64 17.07 -18.55
C ASN A 110 -43.54 16.28 -17.80
N ILE A 111 -42.87 15.32 -18.46
CA ILE A 111 -41.82 14.49 -17.81
C ILE A 111 -40.51 15.27 -17.67
N LYS A 112 -40.14 16.02 -18.72
CA LYS A 112 -38.94 16.85 -18.78
C LYS A 112 -38.86 17.81 -17.59
N VAL A 113 -39.99 18.39 -17.22
CA VAL A 113 -40.11 19.40 -16.17
C VAL A 113 -39.90 18.76 -14.79
N SER A 114 -40.63 17.69 -14.43
CA SER A 114 -40.64 17.26 -13.03
C SER A 114 -39.32 16.65 -12.50
N LEU A 115 -38.57 15.86 -13.29
CA LEU A 115 -37.32 15.25 -12.81
C LEU A 115 -36.14 16.21 -12.92
N MET A 116 -36.04 16.97 -14.02
CA MET A 116 -35.00 17.98 -14.16
C MET A 116 -35.19 19.07 -13.11
N ASP A 117 -36.42 19.55 -12.89
CA ASP A 117 -36.69 20.53 -11.83
C ASP A 117 -36.36 19.98 -10.45
N LYS A 118 -36.67 18.70 -10.18
CA LYS A 118 -36.29 18.04 -8.94
C LYS A 118 -34.77 17.90 -8.77
N TYR A 119 -34.04 17.53 -9.84
CA TYR A 119 -32.58 17.49 -9.83
C TYR A 119 -31.99 18.87 -9.64
N CYS A 120 -32.45 19.87 -10.41
CA CYS A 120 -32.00 21.24 -10.36
C CYS A 120 -32.26 21.84 -8.98
N SER A 121 -33.45 21.66 -8.43
CA SER A 121 -33.80 22.10 -7.08
C SER A 121 -32.95 21.42 -6.00
N TRP A 122 -32.72 20.11 -6.11
CA TRP A 122 -31.83 19.39 -5.20
C TRP A 122 -30.38 19.88 -5.32
N PHE A 123 -29.88 20.07 -6.53
CA PHE A 123 -28.50 20.48 -6.79
C PHE A 123 -28.26 21.94 -6.38
N GLU A 124 -29.22 22.83 -6.62
CA GLU A 124 -29.23 24.19 -6.09
C GLU A 124 -29.18 24.18 -4.57
N HIS A 125 -29.99 23.34 -3.90
CA HIS A 125 -29.97 23.21 -2.46
C HIS A 125 -28.61 22.69 -1.96
N LEU A 126 -28.03 21.69 -2.63
CA LEU A 126 -26.70 21.17 -2.35
C LEU A 126 -25.63 22.25 -2.47
N CYS A 127 -25.60 22.97 -3.60
CA CYS A 127 -24.65 24.06 -3.84
C CYS A 127 -24.84 25.22 -2.86
N THR A 128 -26.08 25.55 -2.50
CA THR A 128 -26.39 26.57 -1.49
C THR A 128 -25.85 26.15 -0.12
N SER A 129 -26.06 24.89 0.27
CA SER A 129 -25.52 24.34 1.52
C SER A 129 -23.99 24.33 1.54
N ILE A 130 -23.32 24.08 0.41
CA ILE A 130 -21.86 24.22 0.27
C ILE A 130 -21.44 25.68 0.44
N MET A 131 -22.06 26.61 -0.29
CA MET A 131 -21.71 28.04 -0.23
C MET A 131 -21.98 28.67 1.15
N GLN A 132 -22.96 28.16 1.89
CA GLN A 132 -23.25 28.55 3.28
C GLN A 132 -22.38 27.80 4.30
N GLU A 133 -21.54 26.87 3.83
CA GLU A 133 -20.68 26.00 4.64
C GLU A 133 -21.44 25.12 5.66
N GLU A 134 -22.73 24.87 5.41
CA GLU A 134 -23.62 24.09 6.28
C GLU A 134 -23.67 22.59 5.94
N ILE A 135 -23.16 22.21 4.75
CA ILE A 135 -23.09 20.82 4.34
C ILE A 135 -22.24 20.01 5.33
N SER A 136 -22.63 18.76 5.60
CA SER A 136 -21.84 17.89 6.47
C SER A 136 -20.54 17.45 5.81
N VAL A 137 -19.49 17.31 6.62
CA VAL A 137 -18.16 16.81 6.22
C VAL A 137 -18.28 15.47 5.52
N GLY A 138 -19.10 14.54 6.01
CA GLY A 138 -19.28 13.23 5.37
C GLY A 138 -19.88 13.31 3.96
N SER A 139 -20.80 14.26 3.72
CA SER A 139 -21.34 14.49 2.38
C SER A 139 -20.30 15.17 1.49
N MET A 140 -19.53 16.09 2.05
CA MET A 140 -18.44 16.78 1.35
C MET A 140 -17.31 15.83 0.95
N GLU A 141 -16.91 14.89 1.81
CA GLU A 141 -15.95 13.82 1.51
C GLU A 141 -16.41 12.99 0.30
N ILE A 142 -17.69 12.62 0.25
CA ILE A 142 -18.26 11.91 -0.90
C ILE A 142 -18.21 12.79 -2.16
N LEU A 143 -18.45 14.10 -2.07
CA LEU A 143 -18.44 15.00 -3.23
C LEU A 143 -17.05 15.20 -3.83
N VAL A 144 -16.01 15.33 -3.00
CA VAL A 144 -14.63 15.53 -3.47
C VAL A 144 -13.98 14.22 -3.92
N THR A 145 -14.37 13.09 -3.33
CA THR A 145 -13.88 11.76 -3.74
C THR A 145 -14.34 11.41 -5.16
N ASP A 146 -13.48 10.75 -5.94
CA ASP A 146 -13.75 10.36 -7.33
C ASP A 146 -14.19 11.49 -8.28
N ARG A 147 -13.90 12.76 -7.94
CA ARG A 147 -14.30 13.96 -8.72
C ARG A 147 -15.81 14.05 -8.97
N ARG A 148 -16.62 13.55 -8.03
CA ARG A 148 -18.08 13.48 -8.14
C ARG A 148 -18.73 14.85 -8.28
N LEU A 149 -18.26 15.85 -7.54
CA LEU A 149 -18.72 17.23 -7.69
C LEU A 149 -18.47 17.79 -9.10
N LYS A 150 -17.31 17.50 -9.70
CA LYS A 150 -17.00 17.94 -11.08
C LYS A 150 -17.96 17.30 -12.09
N ARG A 151 -18.31 16.03 -11.91
CA ARG A 151 -19.34 15.36 -12.72
C ARG A 151 -20.70 16.07 -12.58
N LEU A 152 -21.14 16.35 -11.36
CA LEU A 152 -22.42 17.03 -11.12
C LEU A 152 -22.42 18.47 -11.69
N LEU A 153 -21.36 19.24 -11.49
CA LEU A 153 -21.21 20.57 -12.05
C LEU A 153 -21.23 20.56 -13.59
N SER A 154 -20.55 19.60 -14.23
CA SER A 154 -20.57 19.48 -15.69
C SER A 154 -21.96 19.20 -16.26
N LEU A 155 -22.79 18.50 -15.48
CA LEU A 155 -24.18 18.23 -15.84
C LEU A 155 -25.07 19.45 -15.59
N TRP A 156 -24.85 20.18 -14.49
CA TRP A 156 -25.54 21.45 -14.24
C TRP A 156 -25.24 22.49 -15.33
N GLU A 157 -23.98 22.60 -15.73
CA GLU A 157 -23.53 23.52 -16.77
C GLU A 157 -24.11 23.21 -18.15
N SER A 158 -24.52 21.95 -18.40
CA SER A 158 -25.11 21.56 -19.68
C SER A 158 -26.60 21.88 -19.83
N PHE A 159 -27.28 22.29 -18.75
CA PHE A 159 -28.69 22.70 -18.82
C PHE A 159 -28.87 24.15 -19.31
N GLU A 160 -29.91 24.39 -20.12
CA GLU A 160 -30.24 25.73 -20.64
C GLU A 160 -30.93 26.61 -19.58
N LEU A 161 -31.70 26.01 -18.67
CA LEU A 161 -32.45 26.69 -17.58
C LEU A 161 -31.63 26.70 -16.28
N ARG A 162 -30.45 27.32 -16.30
CA ARG A 162 -29.61 27.47 -15.10
C ARG A 162 -30.10 28.64 -14.27
N SER A 163 -30.22 28.42 -12.97
CA SER A 163 -30.42 29.49 -12.00
C SER A 163 -29.10 30.20 -11.70
N ASP A 164 -29.14 31.53 -11.56
CA ASP A 164 -28.01 32.34 -11.07
C ASP A 164 -27.72 32.07 -9.58
N ALA A 165 -28.56 31.28 -8.90
CA ALA A 165 -28.36 30.92 -7.50
C ALA A 165 -27.09 30.10 -7.25
N VAL A 166 -26.57 29.36 -8.25
CA VAL A 166 -25.36 28.54 -8.10
C VAL A 166 -24.12 29.30 -8.56
N ASN A 167 -23.28 29.72 -7.60
CA ASN A 167 -21.96 30.24 -7.92
C ASN A 167 -20.92 29.11 -8.00
N VAL A 168 -20.72 28.59 -9.22
CA VAL A 168 -19.77 27.49 -9.50
C VAL A 168 -18.36 27.80 -9.02
N SER A 169 -17.91 29.06 -9.12
CA SER A 169 -16.56 29.44 -8.70
C SER A 169 -16.36 29.33 -7.19
N VAL A 170 -17.36 29.72 -6.39
CA VAL A 170 -17.33 29.62 -4.92
C VAL A 170 -17.43 28.17 -4.49
N VAL A 171 -18.36 27.40 -5.08
CA VAL A 171 -18.53 25.96 -4.80
C VAL A 171 -17.24 25.18 -5.09
N THR A 172 -16.60 25.44 -6.23
CA THR A 172 -15.34 24.78 -6.61
C THR A 172 -14.22 25.16 -5.66
N LYS A 173 -14.09 26.45 -5.30
CA LYS A 173 -13.09 26.90 -4.33
C LYS A 173 -13.22 26.21 -2.98
N LEU A 174 -14.44 26.16 -2.41
CA LEU A 174 -14.68 25.50 -1.12
C LEU A 174 -14.42 23.98 -1.20
N ALA A 175 -14.70 23.38 -2.35
CA ALA A 175 -14.37 21.98 -2.58
C ALA A 175 -12.88 21.71 -2.66
N ASP A 176 -12.12 22.56 -3.35
CA ASP A 176 -10.66 22.45 -3.42
C ASP A 176 -10.02 22.67 -2.03
N GLU A 177 -10.52 23.64 -1.25
CA GLU A 177 -10.08 23.87 0.14
C GLU A 177 -10.35 22.65 1.04
N PHE A 178 -11.52 22.03 0.92
CA PHE A 178 -11.86 20.83 1.66
C PHE A 178 -11.08 19.59 1.18
N GLU A 179 -10.78 19.47 -0.11
CA GLU A 179 -9.96 18.39 -0.65
C GLU A 179 -8.55 18.41 -0.02
N GLU A 180 -7.97 19.61 0.17
CA GLU A 180 -6.70 19.75 0.89
C GLU A 180 -6.80 19.33 2.37
N ILE A 181 -7.93 19.61 3.04
CA ILE A 181 -8.18 19.10 4.40
C ILE A 181 -8.20 17.57 4.42
N THR A 182 -8.93 16.94 3.49
CA THR A 182 -9.00 15.47 3.40
C THR A 182 -7.61 14.85 3.19
N LYS A 183 -6.78 15.43 2.31
CA LYS A 183 -5.39 15.00 2.11
C LYS A 183 -4.56 15.14 3.39
N ASN A 184 -4.75 16.23 4.13
CA ASN A 184 -4.05 16.44 5.40
C ASN A 184 -4.46 15.40 6.45
N VAL A 185 -5.76 15.11 6.59
CA VAL A 185 -6.27 14.06 7.48
C VAL A 185 -5.71 12.69 7.09
N GLU A 186 -5.66 12.38 5.80
CA GLU A 186 -5.08 11.13 5.29
C GLU A 186 -3.59 11.00 5.65
N LEU A 187 -2.80 12.06 5.45
CA LEU A 187 -1.37 12.08 5.81
C LEU A 187 -1.14 11.82 7.31
N ILE A 188 -1.94 12.45 8.17
CA ILE A 188 -1.86 12.24 9.62
C ILE A 188 -2.25 10.80 9.98
N SER A 189 -3.32 10.30 9.35
CA SER A 189 -3.82 8.93 9.54
C SER A 189 -2.78 7.89 9.17
N ILE A 190 -2.12 8.05 8.02
CA ILE A 190 -1.04 7.18 7.56
C ILE A 190 0.10 7.17 8.59
N PHE A 191 0.49 8.34 9.10
CA PHE A 191 1.56 8.45 10.08
C PHE A 191 1.21 7.73 11.39
N PHE A 192 0.08 8.02 12.02
CA PHE A 192 -0.24 7.39 13.31
C PHE A 192 -0.55 5.90 13.20
N ASN A 193 -1.15 5.45 12.09
CA ASN A 193 -1.46 4.02 11.90
C ASN A 193 -0.23 3.18 11.56
N LYS A 194 0.79 3.75 10.91
CA LYS A 194 1.95 2.97 10.39
C LYS A 194 3.29 3.32 11.01
N SER A 195 3.43 4.43 11.72
CA SER A 195 4.72 4.83 12.32
C SER A 195 5.20 3.86 13.41
N GLY A 196 4.31 3.11 14.04
CA GLY A 196 4.67 2.18 15.11
C GLY A 196 5.23 2.85 16.36
N ILE A 197 5.11 4.18 16.48
CA ILE A 197 5.50 4.92 17.69
C ILE A 197 4.41 4.72 18.74
N SER A 198 4.80 4.25 19.91
CA SER A 198 3.92 4.09 21.05
C SER A 198 3.51 5.46 21.63
N ALA A 199 2.22 5.61 21.91
CA ALA A 199 1.65 6.83 22.49
C ALA A 199 2.32 7.26 23.81
N ALA A 200 2.92 6.32 24.55
CA ALA A 200 3.66 6.59 25.77
C ALA A 200 4.90 7.47 25.55
N PHE A 201 5.46 7.51 24.33
CA PHE A 201 6.64 8.28 23.97
C PHE A 201 6.33 9.49 23.11
N TYR A 202 5.07 9.87 22.94
CA TYR A 202 4.73 11.08 22.17
C TYR A 202 5.22 12.33 22.91
N GLY A 203 5.99 13.17 22.24
CA GLY A 203 6.29 14.53 22.71
C GLY A 203 5.04 15.40 22.67
N LYS A 204 5.09 16.58 23.30
CA LYS A 204 3.94 17.48 23.43
C LYS A 204 3.23 17.75 22.08
N ASP A 205 4.01 18.11 21.06
CA ASP A 205 3.49 18.40 19.71
C ASP A 205 2.80 17.18 19.09
N LEU A 206 3.38 16.00 19.24
CA LEU A 206 2.85 14.76 18.67
C LEU A 206 1.59 14.29 19.41
N GLN A 207 1.51 14.51 20.73
CA GLN A 207 0.29 14.27 21.52
C GLN A 207 -0.85 15.17 21.06
N GLU A 208 -0.57 16.45 20.82
CA GLU A 208 -1.56 17.43 20.36
C GLU A 208 -2.04 17.10 18.93
N LEU A 209 -1.12 16.71 18.04
CA LEU A 209 -1.46 16.19 16.71
C LEU A 209 -2.28 14.91 16.76
N HIS A 210 -1.94 13.97 17.64
CA HIS A 210 -2.68 12.73 17.82
C HIS A 210 -4.09 12.97 18.37
N LYS A 211 -4.23 13.92 19.31
CA LYS A 211 -5.53 14.34 19.82
C LYS A 211 -6.37 14.95 18.70
N SER A 212 -5.81 15.89 17.93
CA SER A 212 -6.49 16.50 16.79
C SER A 212 -6.89 15.44 15.76
N TYR A 213 -6.03 14.47 15.46
CA TYR A 213 -6.34 13.33 14.59
C TYR A 213 -7.51 12.49 15.11
N THR A 214 -7.52 12.16 16.40
CA THR A 214 -8.55 11.32 17.00
C THR A 214 -9.94 11.96 16.88
N GLU A 215 -10.01 13.28 17.04
CA GLU A 215 -11.23 14.07 16.83
C GLU A 215 -11.69 14.10 15.35
N MET A 216 -10.81 13.81 14.40
CA MET A 216 -11.09 13.72 12.96
C MET A 216 -11.34 12.28 12.48
N THR A 217 -11.69 11.37 13.40
CA THR A 217 -12.06 10.00 13.07
C THR A 217 -13.58 9.84 12.96
N PRO A 218 -14.08 8.87 12.16
CA PRO A 218 -15.52 8.57 12.10
C PRO A 218 -16.15 8.25 13.45
N ALA A 219 -15.36 7.82 14.44
CA ALA A 219 -15.81 7.51 15.79
C ALA A 219 -16.10 8.75 16.66
N GLN A 220 -15.64 9.93 16.27
CA GLN A 220 -15.68 11.17 17.06
C GLN A 220 -16.51 12.28 16.39
N ASN A 221 -17.57 11.90 15.68
CA ASN A 221 -18.52 12.79 15.00
C ASN A 221 -17.97 13.61 13.82
N TRP A 222 -16.76 13.33 13.33
CA TRP A 222 -16.17 14.04 12.18
C TRP A 222 -17.10 14.12 10.96
N PRO A 223 -17.75 13.03 10.49
CA PRO A 223 -18.66 13.08 9.35
C PRO A 223 -19.91 13.95 9.56
N GLN A 224 -20.29 14.21 10.82
CA GLN A 224 -21.47 14.98 11.22
C GLN A 224 -21.17 16.48 11.40
N LEU A 225 -19.89 16.87 11.48
CA LEU A 225 -19.52 18.30 11.53
C LEU A 225 -19.92 19.00 10.23
N THR A 226 -20.15 20.30 10.33
CA THR A 226 -20.37 21.18 9.17
C THR A 226 -19.07 21.53 8.47
N LEU A 227 -19.13 21.85 7.18
CA LEU A 227 -17.99 22.33 6.41
C LEU A 227 -17.33 23.55 7.08
N LYS A 228 -18.14 24.45 7.66
CA LYS A 228 -17.67 25.61 8.41
C LYS A 228 -16.78 25.24 9.59
N GLU A 229 -17.15 24.22 10.35
CA GLU A 229 -16.37 23.74 11.49
C GLU A 229 -15.06 23.11 11.05
N ALA A 230 -15.06 22.36 9.94
CA ALA A 230 -13.86 21.77 9.36
C ALA A 230 -12.89 22.84 8.82
N LEU A 231 -13.38 23.85 8.11
CA LEU A 231 -12.57 24.94 7.54
C LEU A 231 -11.96 25.86 8.61
N LYS A 232 -12.65 26.06 9.73
CA LYS A 232 -12.16 26.90 10.85
C LYS A 232 -11.15 26.23 11.77
N ARG A 233 -10.89 24.94 11.55
CA ARG A 233 -9.98 24.17 12.41
C ARG A 233 -8.56 24.72 12.30
N ASP A 234 -7.84 24.74 13.43
CA ASP A 234 -6.46 25.20 13.45
C ASP A 234 -5.52 24.15 12.84
N TRP A 235 -4.91 24.50 11.70
CA TRP A 235 -3.95 23.65 10.98
C TRP A 235 -2.50 24.10 11.19
N THR A 236 -2.22 25.08 12.04
CA THR A 236 -0.86 25.62 12.25
C THR A 236 0.15 24.53 12.64
N LEU A 237 -0.15 23.77 13.68
CA LEU A 237 0.71 22.67 14.14
C LEU A 237 0.88 21.58 13.08
N PHE A 238 -0.18 21.26 12.33
CA PHE A 238 -0.09 20.33 11.21
C PHE A 238 0.84 20.86 10.11
N ASN A 239 0.72 22.14 9.74
CA ASN A 239 1.53 22.74 8.69
C ASN A 239 3.03 22.71 9.03
N ASP A 240 3.38 22.89 10.29
CA ASP A 240 4.76 22.75 10.79
C ASP A 240 5.30 21.32 10.62
N TRP A 241 4.41 20.33 10.76
CA TRP A 241 4.71 18.90 10.64
C TRP A 241 4.48 18.30 9.24
N ARG A 242 3.81 19.03 8.33
CA ARG A 242 3.36 18.52 7.01
C ARG A 242 4.50 17.92 6.21
N LYS A 243 5.67 18.57 6.24
CA LYS A 243 6.89 18.09 5.56
C LYS A 243 7.37 16.72 6.08
N TYR A 244 7.15 16.42 7.35
CA TYR A 244 7.52 15.12 7.96
C TYR A 244 6.51 14.05 7.61
N PHE A 245 5.21 14.37 7.58
CA PHE A 245 4.19 13.44 7.13
C PHE A 245 4.38 13.05 5.67
N LEU A 246 4.63 14.02 4.79
CA LEU A 246 4.97 13.77 3.38
C LEU A 246 6.25 12.93 3.21
N ALA A 247 7.25 13.14 4.07
CA ALA A 247 8.47 12.33 4.05
C ALA A 247 8.19 10.89 4.53
N PHE A 248 7.40 10.71 5.58
CA PHE A 248 7.02 9.40 6.09
C PHE A 248 6.08 8.64 5.14
N GLU A 249 5.17 9.33 4.45
CA GLU A 249 4.33 8.76 3.40
C GLU A 249 5.17 8.06 2.32
N LYS A 250 6.32 8.65 1.95
CA LYS A 250 7.27 8.02 1.01
C LYS A 250 7.96 6.80 1.62
N VAL A 251 8.25 6.83 2.93
CA VAL A 251 8.86 5.70 3.65
C VAL A 251 7.90 4.51 3.70
N GLN A 252 6.63 4.72 4.04
CA GLN A 252 5.68 3.62 4.24
C GLN A 252 5.24 2.90 2.97
N ILE A 253 5.50 3.46 1.78
CA ILE A 253 5.21 2.81 0.50
C ILE A 253 6.04 1.52 0.32
N SER A 254 7.26 1.49 0.86
CA SER A 254 8.14 0.31 0.79
C SER A 254 8.23 -0.40 2.13
N ASP A 255 8.02 -1.72 2.13
CA ASP A 255 8.19 -2.54 3.33
C ASP A 255 9.63 -2.51 3.86
N ILE A 256 10.62 -2.31 2.97
CA ILE A 256 12.04 -2.23 3.35
C ILE A 256 12.28 -0.94 4.14
N SER A 257 11.89 0.20 3.57
CA SER A 257 12.01 1.51 4.22
C SER A 257 11.21 1.56 5.53
N LEU A 258 10.01 0.98 5.54
CA LEU A 258 9.18 0.87 6.73
C LEU A 258 9.83 -0.03 7.79
N SER A 259 10.48 -1.13 7.41
CA SER A 259 11.21 -2.00 8.34
C SER A 259 12.38 -1.27 8.99
N MET A 260 13.16 -0.49 8.22
CA MET A 260 14.25 0.34 8.73
C MET A 260 13.73 1.42 9.70
N TRP A 261 12.61 2.04 9.37
CA TRP A 261 11.92 3.00 10.23
C TRP A 261 11.50 2.35 11.55
N THR A 262 10.73 1.26 11.48
CA THR A 262 10.19 0.56 12.67
C THR A 262 11.30 0.02 13.56
N SER A 263 12.40 -0.45 12.99
CA SER A 263 13.59 -0.84 13.76
C SER A 263 14.19 0.35 14.52
N SER A 264 14.34 1.49 13.84
CA SER A 264 14.90 2.70 14.44
C SER A 264 14.03 3.22 15.59
N VAL A 265 12.71 3.23 15.40
CA VAL A 265 11.73 3.59 16.43
C VAL A 265 11.80 2.61 17.60
N SER A 266 11.67 1.30 17.33
CA SER A 266 11.70 0.24 18.35
C SER A 266 12.99 0.28 19.18
N ARG A 267 14.13 0.56 18.54
CA ARG A 267 15.41 0.69 19.24
C ARG A 267 15.43 1.89 20.18
N LEU A 268 14.93 3.05 19.74
CA LEU A 268 14.86 4.24 20.60
C LEU A 268 13.89 4.02 21.76
N GLU A 269 12.71 3.47 21.50
CA GLU A 269 11.74 3.14 22.55
C GLU A 269 12.30 2.14 23.57
N TYR A 270 13.00 1.10 23.09
CA TYR A 270 13.71 0.17 23.95
C TYR A 270 14.71 0.93 24.83
N LEU A 271 15.62 1.71 24.25
CA LEU A 271 16.63 2.49 25.00
C LEU A 271 16.01 3.48 25.99
N TRP A 272 14.86 4.08 25.65
CA TRP A 272 14.16 5.03 26.51
C TRP A 272 13.37 4.36 27.63
N SER A 273 12.87 3.15 27.38
CA SER A 273 12.16 2.31 28.35
C SER A 273 13.11 1.71 29.40
N VAL A 274 14.40 1.60 29.08
CA VAL A 274 15.43 1.16 30.02
C VAL A 274 15.52 2.17 31.18
N LYS A 275 15.13 1.68 32.37
CA LYS A 275 15.30 2.42 33.62
C LYS A 275 16.77 2.37 34.04
N PRO A 276 17.32 3.45 34.63
CA PRO A 276 18.61 3.36 35.31
C PRO A 276 18.58 2.23 36.32
N PHE A 277 19.57 1.33 36.33
CA PHE A 277 19.69 0.26 37.33
C PHE A 277 19.59 0.81 38.76
N SER A 278 20.09 2.03 39.00
CA SER A 278 20.00 2.75 40.28
C SER A 278 18.58 3.13 40.73
N LYS A 279 17.57 3.02 39.86
CA LYS A 279 16.15 3.30 40.16
C LYS A 279 15.27 2.05 40.11
N ILE A 280 15.84 0.89 39.78
CA ILE A 280 15.13 -0.37 39.97
C ILE A 280 15.20 -0.65 41.47
N ASN A 281 14.08 -0.47 42.16
CA ASN A 281 13.96 -0.90 43.56
C ASN A 281 14.37 -2.38 43.60
N LEU A 282 15.41 -2.74 44.35
CA LEU A 282 15.89 -4.11 44.51
C LEU A 282 14.72 -5.06 44.78
N TYR A 283 13.74 -4.64 45.57
CA TYR A 283 12.50 -5.39 45.81
C TYR A 283 11.67 -5.67 44.55
N LYS A 284 11.56 -4.72 43.61
CA LYS A 284 10.83 -4.92 42.35
C LYS A 284 11.61 -5.73 41.33
N LEU A 285 12.94 -5.67 41.36
CA LEU A 285 13.78 -6.57 40.57
C LEU A 285 13.63 -7.99 41.09
N ASP A 286 13.69 -8.16 42.42
CA ASP A 286 13.45 -9.43 43.09
C ASP A 286 12.03 -9.95 42.83
N GLU A 287 11.02 -9.08 42.84
CA GLU A 287 9.63 -9.44 42.57
C GLU A 287 9.43 -9.86 41.10
N TRP A 288 10.02 -9.14 40.15
CA TRP A 288 10.03 -9.52 38.73
C TRP A 288 10.80 -10.82 38.50
N VAL A 289 11.94 -10.99 39.17
CA VAL A 289 12.72 -12.23 39.17
C VAL A 289 11.87 -13.36 39.76
N ARG A 290 11.21 -13.18 40.91
CA ARG A 290 10.30 -14.18 41.51
C ARG A 290 9.13 -14.54 40.60
N GLU A 291 8.53 -13.56 39.91
CA GLU A 291 7.45 -13.78 38.94
C GLU A 291 7.93 -14.55 37.71
N LYS A 292 9.16 -14.29 37.25
CA LYS A 292 9.75 -14.91 36.06
C LYS A 292 10.63 -16.12 36.35
N VAL A 293 10.93 -16.42 37.61
CA VAL A 293 11.77 -17.55 38.05
C VAL A 293 11.17 -18.87 37.58
N ARG A 294 9.85 -19.05 37.66
CA ARG A 294 9.23 -20.30 37.16
C ARG A 294 9.32 -20.46 35.64
N GLU A 295 9.46 -19.37 34.89
CA GLU A 295 9.66 -19.39 33.43
C GLU A 295 11.15 -19.50 33.05
N LEU A 296 12.03 -18.84 33.82
CA LEU A 296 13.49 -18.80 33.61
C LEU A 296 14.21 -20.05 34.15
N VAL A 297 13.66 -20.68 35.18
CA VAL A 297 14.25 -21.80 35.94
C VAL A 297 13.43 -23.09 35.72
N ARG A 298 12.47 -23.09 34.78
CA ARG A 298 11.55 -24.21 34.53
C ARG A 298 12.24 -25.55 34.23
N ASP A 299 13.50 -25.51 33.85
CA ASP A 299 14.31 -26.68 33.50
C ASP A 299 15.53 -26.88 34.42
N LEU A 300 15.58 -26.19 35.58
CA LEU A 300 16.72 -26.16 36.50
C LEU A 300 16.27 -26.30 37.95
N ASP A 301 15.89 -27.51 38.35
CA ASP A 301 15.28 -27.81 39.66
C ASP A 301 16.14 -27.38 40.88
N ASP A 302 17.43 -27.09 40.71
CA ASP A 302 18.36 -26.72 41.80
C ASP A 302 18.95 -25.29 41.71
N PHE A 303 18.53 -24.45 40.76
CA PHE A 303 19.11 -23.11 40.61
C PHE A 303 18.35 -22.03 41.38
N ASP A 304 18.86 -21.69 42.56
CA ASP A 304 18.37 -20.60 43.41
C ASP A 304 18.91 -19.24 42.94
N LEU A 305 18.20 -18.65 41.97
CA LEU A 305 18.50 -17.34 41.37
C LEU A 305 18.44 -16.21 42.42
N GLU A 306 17.57 -16.32 43.42
CA GLU A 306 17.46 -15.35 44.52
C GLU A 306 18.74 -15.35 45.37
N LYS A 307 19.26 -16.52 45.72
CA LYS A 307 20.51 -16.69 46.47
C LYS A 307 21.77 -16.35 45.64
N TYR A 308 21.67 -16.33 44.31
CA TYR A 308 22.72 -15.84 43.42
C TYR A 308 22.75 -14.31 43.37
N VAL A 309 21.58 -13.67 43.23
CA VAL A 309 21.44 -12.21 43.25
C VAL A 309 21.80 -11.65 44.63
N HIS A 310 21.35 -12.28 45.72
CA HIS A 310 21.76 -11.93 47.08
C HIS A 310 23.28 -12.06 47.28
N ARG A 311 23.92 -13.14 46.83
CA ARG A 311 25.38 -13.28 46.91
C ARG A 311 26.14 -12.26 46.07
N PHE A 312 25.57 -11.80 44.96
CA PHE A 312 26.15 -10.75 44.11
C PHE A 312 26.11 -9.36 44.78
N PHE A 313 25.14 -9.11 45.67
CA PHE A 313 24.98 -7.82 46.37
C PHE A 313 25.47 -7.83 47.83
N GLU A 314 25.44 -8.97 48.53
CA GLU A 314 25.96 -9.15 49.90
C GLU A 314 27.49 -9.19 49.96
N GLN A 315 28.15 -9.51 48.85
CA GLN A 315 29.58 -9.27 48.71
C GLN A 315 29.79 -7.79 48.37
N GLU A 316 29.79 -6.92 49.39
CA GLU A 316 30.46 -5.62 49.30
C GLU A 316 31.90 -5.89 48.88
N ILE A 317 32.21 -5.63 47.61
CA ILE A 317 33.53 -5.82 47.03
C ILE A 317 34.45 -4.76 47.63
N ASP A 318 35.13 -5.11 48.72
CA ASP A 318 36.38 -4.45 49.07
C ASP A 318 37.43 -4.95 48.06
N GLY A 319 38.00 -4.02 47.29
CA GLY A 319 38.65 -4.24 45.99
C GLY A 319 39.95 -5.05 45.96
N GLN A 320 40.19 -5.98 46.89
CA GLN A 320 41.46 -6.70 47.05
C GLN A 320 41.41 -8.22 46.81
N LYS A 321 40.26 -8.83 46.45
CA LYS A 321 40.16 -10.30 46.25
C LYS A 321 39.81 -10.78 44.85
N ILE A 322 39.96 -9.93 43.82
CA ILE A 322 39.71 -10.31 42.42
C ILE A 322 41.05 -10.51 41.70
N ASP A 323 41.77 -11.58 42.02
CA ASP A 323 43.01 -11.92 41.29
C ASP A 323 43.12 -13.40 40.87
N SER A 324 42.04 -14.18 40.95
CA SER A 324 42.12 -15.58 40.49
C SER A 324 40.80 -16.13 39.95
N HIS A 325 40.36 -15.61 38.80
CA HIS A 325 39.83 -16.36 37.65
C HIS A 325 39.06 -15.41 36.73
N ASP A 326 39.41 -15.44 35.44
CA ASP A 326 38.81 -14.68 34.34
C ASP A 326 37.28 -14.59 34.40
N TRP A 327 36.78 -13.48 34.94
CA TRP A 327 35.37 -13.16 35.04
C TRP A 327 34.95 -12.28 33.83
N ASN A 328 34.73 -12.92 32.67
CA ASN A 328 34.23 -12.27 31.45
C ASN A 328 32.85 -11.60 31.61
N GLU A 329 32.10 -11.95 32.65
CA GLU A 329 30.79 -11.35 32.98
C GLU A 329 30.91 -9.96 33.60
N GLN A 330 31.99 -9.66 34.35
CA GLN A 330 32.21 -8.31 34.92
C GLN A 330 32.55 -7.29 33.82
N LYS A 331 33.32 -7.67 32.81
CA LYS A 331 33.54 -6.85 31.60
C LYS A 331 32.23 -6.62 30.83
N SER A 332 31.36 -7.63 30.79
CA SER A 332 30.07 -7.52 30.10
C SER A 332 29.08 -6.63 30.86
N ILE A 333 28.99 -6.76 32.19
CA ILE A 333 28.14 -5.92 33.04
C ILE A 333 28.68 -4.49 33.15
N ALA A 334 30.01 -4.31 33.27
CA ALA A 334 30.63 -2.98 33.26
C ALA A 334 30.47 -2.30 31.89
N GLY A 335 30.63 -3.05 30.79
CA GLY A 335 30.36 -2.57 29.44
C GLY A 335 28.89 -2.18 29.25
N ILE A 336 27.94 -3.01 29.71
CA ILE A 336 26.51 -2.68 29.70
C ILE A 336 26.22 -1.45 30.57
N LYS A 337 26.84 -1.31 31.75
CA LYS A 337 26.70 -0.13 32.62
C LYS A 337 27.24 1.13 31.98
N GLU A 338 28.39 1.06 31.32
CA GLU A 338 29.01 2.19 30.62
C GLU A 338 28.21 2.57 29.37
N GLU A 339 27.68 1.58 28.63
CA GLU A 339 26.80 1.79 27.48
C GLU A 339 25.44 2.35 27.90
N LEU A 340 24.87 1.88 29.02
CA LEU A 340 23.68 2.48 29.63
C LEU A 340 23.98 3.89 30.09
N ALA A 341 25.09 4.14 30.78
CA ALA A 341 25.45 5.48 31.26
C ALA A 341 25.61 6.46 30.11
N LYS A 342 26.32 6.06 29.04
CA LYS A 342 26.42 6.83 27.78
C LYS A 342 25.05 7.06 27.15
N THR A 343 24.17 6.04 27.14
CA THR A 343 22.80 6.19 26.61
C THR A 343 21.96 7.14 27.47
N LEU A 344 22.08 7.07 28.79
CA LEU A 344 21.37 7.92 29.75
C LEU A 344 21.87 9.38 29.72
N GLU A 345 23.17 9.59 29.47
CA GLU A 345 23.78 10.90 29.21
C GLU A 345 23.36 11.47 27.86
N GLN A 346 23.29 10.64 26.82
CA GLN A 346 22.86 11.06 25.47
C GLN A 346 21.36 11.37 25.38
N TYR A 347 20.52 10.72 26.21
CA TYR A 347 19.07 10.90 26.21
C TYR A 347 18.53 11.11 27.63
N PRO A 348 18.66 12.34 28.18
CA PRO A 348 18.08 12.68 29.47
C PRO A 348 16.56 12.44 29.48
N PRO A 349 15.94 12.15 30.64
CA PRO A 349 14.51 11.81 30.73
C PRO A 349 13.55 12.78 30.04
N THR A 350 13.91 14.07 29.98
CA THR A 350 13.15 15.12 29.29
C THR A 350 13.20 15.03 27.76
N GLN A 351 14.11 14.24 27.19
CA GLN A 351 14.29 14.06 25.74
C GLN A 351 13.86 12.66 25.26
N ARG A 352 13.29 11.82 26.14
CA ARG A 352 12.81 10.46 25.82
C ARG A 352 11.43 10.45 25.18
N GLN A 353 11.21 11.35 24.24
CA GLN A 353 9.94 11.51 23.55
C GLN A 353 10.21 11.86 22.09
N PHE A 354 9.33 11.41 21.22
CA PHE A 354 9.35 11.76 19.81
C PHE A 354 8.84 13.17 19.61
N HIS A 355 9.77 14.07 19.30
CA HIS A 355 9.51 15.41 18.81
C HIS A 355 9.86 15.50 17.33
N SER A 356 9.55 16.63 16.70
CA SER A 356 9.85 16.88 15.28
C SER A 356 11.33 16.64 14.95
N GLY A 357 12.25 17.10 15.82
CA GLY A 357 13.69 16.87 15.67
C GLY A 357 14.06 15.39 15.65
N THR A 358 13.53 14.59 16.57
CA THR A 358 13.80 13.14 16.60
C THR A 358 13.26 12.43 15.35
N VAL A 359 12.07 12.82 14.88
CA VAL A 359 11.48 12.28 13.66
C VAL A 359 12.35 12.61 12.44
N VAL A 360 12.88 13.83 12.36
CA VAL A 360 13.84 14.23 11.30
C VAL A 360 15.11 13.39 11.33
N ASP A 361 15.65 13.15 12.51
CA ASP A 361 16.86 12.35 12.67
C ASP A 361 16.63 10.90 12.20
N ILE A 362 15.46 10.33 12.51
CA ILE A 362 15.10 8.99 12.06
C ILE A 362 14.89 8.97 10.55
N LEU A 363 14.15 9.92 9.98
CA LEU A 363 13.95 10.02 8.53
C LEU A 363 15.29 10.13 7.78
N THR A 364 16.21 10.93 8.32
CA THR A 364 17.57 11.09 7.78
C THR A 364 18.35 9.79 7.87
N LYS A 365 18.35 9.12 9.03
CA LYS A 365 19.00 7.82 9.24
C LYS A 365 18.42 6.75 8.32
N VAL A 366 17.10 6.66 8.16
CA VAL A 366 16.45 5.70 7.26
C VAL A 366 16.89 5.96 5.83
N ARG A 367 16.89 7.21 5.35
CA ARG A 367 17.35 7.56 4.00
C ARG A 367 18.82 7.18 3.77
N ASP A 368 19.69 7.48 4.72
CA ASP A 368 21.14 7.23 4.58
C ASP A 368 21.46 5.74 4.71
N ASN A 369 20.74 5.03 5.60
CA ASN A 369 20.84 3.58 5.75
C ASN A 369 20.30 2.88 4.51
N PHE A 370 19.19 3.35 3.93
CA PHE A 370 18.63 2.81 2.70
C PHE A 370 19.63 2.81 1.54
N LYS A 371 20.33 3.93 1.32
CA LYS A 371 21.39 4.04 0.30
C LYS A 371 22.55 3.08 0.57
N THR A 372 22.98 3.01 1.82
CA THR A 372 24.11 2.14 2.23
C THR A 372 23.76 0.66 2.10
N THR A 373 22.56 0.28 2.54
CA THR A 373 22.03 -1.08 2.47
C THR A 373 21.80 -1.50 1.02
N MET A 374 21.39 -0.59 0.12
CA MET A 374 21.30 -0.85 -1.32
C MET A 374 22.64 -1.31 -1.90
N THR A 375 23.74 -0.61 -1.59
CA THR A 375 25.09 -0.97 -2.05
C THR A 375 25.55 -2.30 -1.45
N LYS A 376 25.42 -2.48 -0.13
CA LYS A 376 25.81 -3.72 0.56
C LYS A 376 25.02 -4.93 0.09
N LEU A 377 23.75 -4.76 -0.27
CA LEU A 377 22.90 -5.83 -0.78
C LEU A 377 23.34 -6.25 -2.19
N LYS A 378 23.65 -5.28 -3.05
CA LYS A 378 24.18 -5.52 -4.40
C LYS A 378 25.51 -6.31 -4.34
N ASP A 379 26.39 -5.93 -3.41
CA ASP A 379 27.70 -6.58 -3.24
C ASP A 379 27.65 -7.85 -2.38
N LYS A 380 26.46 -8.21 -1.84
CA LYS A 380 26.24 -9.35 -0.92
C LYS A 380 27.11 -9.30 0.34
N THR A 381 27.49 -8.11 0.79
CA THR A 381 28.30 -7.85 2.00
C THR A 381 27.45 -7.50 3.22
N ILE A 382 26.13 -7.30 3.04
CA ILE A 382 25.21 -7.07 4.16
C ILE A 382 25.20 -8.27 5.13
N THR A 383 25.17 -7.99 6.45
CA THR A 383 25.23 -9.02 7.49
C THR A 383 23.84 -9.61 7.80
N GLY A 384 23.80 -10.80 8.41
CA GLY A 384 22.53 -11.43 8.82
C GLY A 384 21.70 -10.59 9.79
N SER A 385 22.34 -9.90 10.74
CA SER A 385 21.63 -8.98 11.66
C SER A 385 21.00 -7.80 10.92
N ALA A 386 21.73 -7.19 9.99
CA ALA A 386 21.22 -6.10 9.17
C ALA A 386 20.08 -6.59 8.25
N ILE A 387 20.19 -7.77 7.65
CA ILE A 387 19.08 -8.36 6.86
C ILE A 387 17.84 -8.58 7.73
N SER A 388 18.00 -9.15 8.92
CA SER A 388 16.88 -9.41 9.84
C SER A 388 16.20 -8.12 10.31
N THR A 389 16.95 -7.01 10.35
CA THR A 389 16.50 -5.72 10.88
C THR A 389 15.89 -4.86 9.78
N ASP A 390 16.63 -4.64 8.69
CA ASP A 390 16.28 -3.74 7.59
C ASP A 390 15.25 -4.34 6.64
N PHE A 391 15.13 -5.68 6.59
CA PHE A 391 14.19 -6.38 5.70
C PHE A 391 13.23 -7.30 6.48
N GLY A 392 13.10 -7.10 7.79
CA GLY A 392 12.29 -7.95 8.68
C GLY A 392 10.83 -8.08 8.23
N LEU A 393 10.23 -7.02 7.69
CA LEU A 393 8.87 -7.06 7.15
C LEU A 393 8.70 -7.93 5.90
N LEU A 394 9.79 -8.27 5.19
CA LEU A 394 9.74 -9.19 4.05
C LEU A 394 9.76 -10.67 4.47
N ARG A 395 10.09 -10.96 5.73
CA ARG A 395 10.15 -12.32 6.26
C ARG A 395 8.76 -12.98 6.17
N GLY A 396 8.68 -14.13 5.52
CA GLY A 396 7.41 -14.85 5.32
C GLY A 396 6.56 -14.37 4.14
N LYS A 397 6.97 -13.33 3.40
CA LYS A 397 6.31 -12.94 2.14
C LYS A 397 6.68 -13.92 1.01
N GLN A 398 5.84 -13.95 -0.03
CA GLN A 398 6.11 -14.75 -1.24
C GLN A 398 7.31 -14.18 -2.01
N LEU A 399 8.01 -15.03 -2.78
CA LEU A 399 9.21 -14.62 -3.52
C LEU A 399 8.91 -13.48 -4.51
N GLU A 400 7.77 -13.53 -5.18
CA GLU A 400 7.33 -12.48 -6.12
C GLU A 400 7.25 -11.11 -5.43
N GLU A 401 6.73 -11.09 -4.20
CA GLU A 401 6.61 -9.88 -3.39
C GLU A 401 7.97 -9.37 -2.92
N ILE A 402 8.88 -10.26 -2.52
CA ILE A 402 10.25 -9.90 -2.13
C ILE A 402 10.97 -9.28 -3.33
N CYS A 403 10.92 -9.92 -4.50
CA CYS A 403 11.52 -9.39 -5.72
C CYS A 403 10.92 -8.03 -6.10
N ARG A 404 9.60 -7.85 -5.97
CA ARG A 404 8.93 -6.57 -6.20
C ARG A 404 9.47 -5.46 -5.30
N GLN A 405 9.58 -5.70 -3.99
CA GLN A 405 10.12 -4.72 -3.03
C GLN A 405 11.59 -4.37 -3.33
N VAL A 406 12.39 -5.37 -3.71
CA VAL A 406 13.80 -5.15 -4.14
C VAL A 406 13.85 -4.29 -5.41
N ARG A 407 13.00 -4.55 -6.42
CA ARG A 407 12.96 -3.72 -7.63
C ARG A 407 12.61 -2.27 -7.31
N HIS A 408 11.60 -2.04 -6.47
CA HIS A 408 11.25 -0.69 -6.00
C HIS A 408 12.40 -0.01 -5.26
N MET A 409 13.22 -0.77 -4.52
CA MET A 409 14.40 -0.24 -3.83
C MET A 409 15.42 0.35 -4.81
N PHE A 410 15.68 -0.32 -5.92
CA PHE A 410 16.64 0.13 -6.94
C PHE A 410 16.04 1.11 -7.97
N GLN A 411 14.70 1.23 -8.03
CA GLN A 411 13.98 2.09 -8.99
C GLN A 411 12.77 2.81 -8.34
N PRO A 412 13.01 3.76 -7.42
CA PRO A 412 11.96 4.35 -6.57
C PRO A 412 11.05 5.38 -7.24
N HIS A 413 11.37 5.87 -8.45
CA HIS A 413 10.65 6.97 -9.11
C HIS A 413 9.55 6.55 -10.09
N ASN A 414 9.21 5.27 -10.12
CA ASN A 414 8.30 4.69 -11.11
C ASN A 414 7.18 3.90 -10.40
N ASP A 415 6.51 4.55 -9.44
CA ASP A 415 5.40 3.98 -8.65
C ASP A 415 4.06 4.03 -9.39
N THR A 416 3.88 5.00 -10.30
CA THR A 416 2.73 5.05 -11.22
C THR A 416 3.18 5.25 -12.65
N ILE A 417 2.30 4.89 -13.59
CA ILE A 417 2.60 4.98 -15.02
C ILE A 417 2.79 6.45 -15.46
N GLU A 418 2.04 7.38 -14.87
CA GLU A 418 2.13 8.83 -15.15
C GLU A 418 3.44 9.45 -14.66
N LYS A 419 4.04 8.88 -13.60
CA LYS A 419 5.30 9.34 -13.02
C LYS A 419 6.53 8.73 -13.69
N LEU A 420 6.35 7.84 -14.67
CA LEU A 420 7.45 7.28 -15.44
C LEU A 420 8.07 8.37 -16.33
N VAL A 421 9.23 8.89 -15.94
CA VAL A 421 9.93 9.96 -16.67
C VAL A 421 11.38 9.56 -16.96
N LEU A 422 11.88 9.95 -18.13
CA LEU A 422 13.30 9.85 -18.46
C LEU A 422 14.11 10.75 -17.53
N SER A 423 15.27 10.27 -17.08
CA SER A 423 16.22 11.10 -16.32
C SER A 423 16.70 12.30 -17.15
N ALA A 424 17.23 13.35 -16.51
CA ALA A 424 17.74 14.52 -17.23
C ALA A 424 18.81 14.17 -18.28
N VAL A 425 19.62 13.14 -18.01
CA VAL A 425 20.61 12.62 -18.96
C VAL A 425 19.91 11.94 -20.15
N GLU A 426 18.96 11.05 -19.90
CA GLU A 426 18.22 10.34 -20.96
C GLU A 426 17.37 11.29 -21.79
N GLN A 427 16.78 12.33 -21.20
CA GLN A 427 16.05 13.38 -21.92
C GLN A 427 16.98 14.15 -22.88
N ASN A 428 18.16 14.53 -22.39
CA ASN A 428 19.13 15.23 -23.22
C ASN A 428 19.66 14.32 -24.35
N GLU A 429 19.94 13.05 -24.04
CA GLU A 429 20.32 12.06 -25.06
C GLU A 429 19.24 11.87 -26.11
N MET A 430 17.98 11.71 -25.68
CA MET A 430 16.83 11.59 -26.58
C MET A 430 16.74 12.79 -27.52
N GLY A 431 16.89 14.00 -26.99
CA GLY A 431 16.85 15.23 -27.79
C GLY A 431 18.02 15.40 -28.75
N CYS A 432 19.19 14.82 -28.42
CA CYS A 432 20.36 14.84 -29.29
C CYS A 432 20.45 13.64 -30.24
N THR A 433 19.59 12.62 -30.08
CA THR A 433 19.61 11.41 -30.91
C THR A 433 19.12 11.73 -32.31
N PHE A 434 19.94 11.43 -33.32
CA PHE A 434 19.50 11.49 -34.72
C PHE A 434 18.53 10.34 -35.01
N LEU A 435 17.36 10.68 -35.54
CA LEU A 435 16.38 9.70 -35.95
C LEU A 435 16.88 8.98 -37.21
N GLN A 436 16.56 7.70 -37.29
CA GLN A 436 16.83 6.88 -38.46
C GLN A 436 15.49 6.45 -39.05
N PRO A 437 15.37 6.39 -40.39
CA PRO A 437 14.13 5.97 -41.01
C PRO A 437 13.81 4.55 -40.53
N PRO A 438 12.59 4.28 -40.03
CA PRO A 438 12.25 2.94 -39.59
C PRO A 438 12.40 1.97 -40.76
N ILE A 439 13.20 0.91 -40.58
CA ILE A 439 13.40 -0.14 -41.61
C ILE A 439 12.04 -0.75 -42.02
N GLN A 440 11.11 -0.82 -41.07
CA GLN A 440 9.73 -1.22 -41.28
C GLN A 440 8.83 -0.51 -40.26
N ILE A 441 7.61 -0.19 -40.67
CA ILE A 441 6.59 0.43 -39.80
C ILE A 441 6.01 -0.60 -38.82
N GLU A 442 5.91 -1.87 -39.23
CA GLU A 442 5.40 -2.93 -38.37
C GLU A 442 6.29 -3.18 -37.15
N SER A 443 5.63 -3.53 -36.04
CA SER A 443 6.28 -3.81 -34.77
C SER A 443 7.22 -5.01 -34.89
N VAL A 444 8.45 -4.87 -34.42
CA VAL A 444 9.39 -5.98 -34.27
C VAL A 444 9.14 -6.63 -32.91
N GLN A 445 9.24 -7.95 -32.84
CA GLN A 445 8.99 -8.70 -31.61
C GLN A 445 9.86 -8.24 -30.43
N SER A 446 11.10 -7.80 -30.67
CA SER A 446 11.99 -7.27 -29.63
C SER A 446 11.50 -5.96 -29.00
N GLU A 447 10.82 -5.10 -29.76
CA GLU A 447 10.25 -3.83 -29.28
C GLU A 447 9.06 -4.13 -28.37
N VAL A 448 8.16 -5.01 -28.81
CA VAL A 448 7.00 -5.49 -28.04
C VAL A 448 7.44 -6.16 -26.75
N ILE A 449 8.47 -7.03 -26.81
CA ILE A 449 9.05 -7.66 -25.62
C ILE A 449 9.62 -6.60 -24.67
N THR A 450 10.30 -5.57 -25.19
CA THR A 450 10.88 -4.51 -24.34
C THR A 450 9.80 -3.73 -23.61
N ILE A 451 8.70 -3.37 -24.29
CA ILE A 451 7.54 -2.73 -23.65
C ILE A 451 6.96 -3.64 -22.58
N GLY A 452 6.69 -4.91 -22.90
CA GLY A 452 6.17 -5.88 -21.94
C GLY A 452 7.08 -6.09 -20.73
N LEU A 453 8.41 -6.07 -20.91
CA LEU A 453 9.38 -6.13 -19.82
C LEU A 453 9.31 -4.88 -18.93
N ILE A 454 9.26 -3.68 -19.51
CA ILE A 454 9.12 -2.43 -18.75
C ILE A 454 7.81 -2.43 -17.95
N MET A 455 6.69 -2.78 -18.57
CA MET A 455 5.40 -2.84 -17.90
C MET A 455 5.40 -3.87 -16.76
N ARG A 456 6.03 -5.02 -16.95
CA ARG A 456 6.18 -6.06 -15.93
C ARG A 456 7.10 -5.65 -14.78
N ILE A 457 8.18 -4.92 -15.05
CA ILE A 457 9.11 -4.42 -14.02
C ILE A 457 8.35 -3.56 -13.01
N PHE A 458 7.58 -2.61 -13.52
CA PHE A 458 6.86 -1.65 -12.71
C PHE A 458 5.46 -2.13 -12.30
N ASN A 459 5.08 -3.35 -12.69
CA ASN A 459 3.76 -3.94 -12.45
C ASN A 459 2.61 -3.04 -12.93
N PHE A 460 2.81 -2.40 -14.08
CA PHE A 460 1.81 -1.56 -14.72
C PHE A 460 0.97 -2.36 -15.70
N LYS A 461 -0.31 -1.99 -15.80
CA LYS A 461 -1.16 -2.45 -16.90
C LYS A 461 -0.93 -1.55 -18.11
N MET A 462 -0.99 -2.15 -19.30
CA MET A 462 -0.92 -1.39 -20.55
C MET A 462 -2.09 -0.40 -20.62
N PRO A 463 -1.86 0.89 -20.93
CA PRO A 463 -2.92 1.83 -21.21
C PRO A 463 -3.84 1.31 -22.32
N SER A 464 -5.14 1.52 -22.15
CA SER A 464 -6.11 1.10 -23.17
C SER A 464 -5.98 1.97 -24.41
N ILE A 465 -5.36 1.43 -25.45
CA ILE A 465 -5.26 2.07 -26.77
C ILE A 465 -6.49 1.64 -27.57
N LYS A 466 -7.37 2.58 -27.92
CA LYS A 466 -8.53 2.28 -28.77
C LYS A 466 -8.08 2.27 -30.23
N HIS A 467 -7.88 1.09 -30.78
CA HIS A 467 -7.66 0.91 -32.21
C HIS A 467 -8.57 -0.21 -32.73
N GLN A 468 -9.19 0.00 -33.88
CA GLN A 468 -10.03 -1.01 -34.51
C GLN A 468 -9.12 -2.12 -35.05
N GLY A 469 -9.17 -3.31 -34.46
CA GLY A 469 -8.79 -4.56 -35.14
C GLY A 469 -7.52 -5.31 -34.72
N ASP A 470 -6.85 -5.02 -33.60
CA ASP A 470 -5.69 -5.80 -33.15
C ASP A 470 -5.72 -6.06 -31.63
N ASP A 471 -5.59 -7.32 -31.21
CA ASP A 471 -5.66 -7.76 -29.80
C ASP A 471 -4.39 -7.43 -28.97
N ASN A 472 -3.37 -6.82 -29.58
CA ASN A 472 -2.08 -6.54 -28.92
C ASN A 472 -1.75 -5.03 -28.94
N GLN A 473 -2.06 -4.35 -27.83
CA GLN A 473 -1.92 -2.90 -27.66
C GLN A 473 -0.47 -2.43 -27.83
N GLU A 474 0.50 -3.23 -27.42
CA GLU A 474 1.93 -2.93 -27.55
C GLU A 474 2.36 -2.85 -29.03
N ARG A 475 1.81 -3.71 -29.90
CA ARG A 475 2.09 -3.66 -31.35
C ARG A 475 1.54 -2.40 -31.99
N VAL A 476 0.30 -2.05 -31.64
CA VAL A 476 -0.34 -0.82 -32.12
C VAL A 476 0.47 0.41 -31.73
N LEU A 477 0.90 0.50 -30.47
CA LEU A 477 1.71 1.60 -29.98
C LEU A 477 3.01 1.76 -30.78
N VAL A 478 3.75 0.67 -30.97
CA VAL A 478 5.01 0.67 -31.73
C VAL A 478 4.78 1.12 -33.17
N ARG A 479 3.71 0.64 -33.81
CA ARG A 479 3.33 1.02 -35.18
C ARG A 479 3.08 2.53 -35.28
N VAL A 480 2.29 3.09 -34.37
CA VAL A 480 1.97 4.53 -34.36
C VAL A 480 3.23 5.38 -34.16
N ILE A 481 4.10 5.00 -33.21
CA ILE A 481 5.34 5.75 -32.95
C ILE A 481 6.26 5.73 -34.19
N LYS A 482 6.44 4.57 -34.82
CA LYS A 482 7.27 4.45 -36.03
C LYS A 482 6.70 5.23 -37.21
N SER A 483 5.38 5.22 -37.40
CA SER A 483 4.72 6.02 -38.42
C SER A 483 4.95 7.51 -38.21
N GLU A 484 4.90 7.99 -36.96
CA GLU A 484 5.20 9.39 -36.65
C GLU A 484 6.67 9.74 -36.91
N ILE A 485 7.62 8.86 -36.55
CA ILE A 485 9.04 9.06 -36.85
C ILE A 485 9.24 9.16 -38.37
N ALA A 486 8.68 8.24 -39.16
CA ALA A 486 8.76 8.28 -40.61
C ALA A 486 8.19 9.58 -41.17
N ARG A 487 7.00 9.99 -40.70
CA ARG A 487 6.33 11.24 -41.12
C ARG A 487 7.16 12.49 -40.83
N VAL A 488 7.81 12.56 -39.67
CA VAL A 488 8.68 13.70 -39.31
C VAL A 488 9.93 13.70 -40.20
N MET A 489 10.52 12.53 -40.46
CA MET A 489 11.69 12.42 -41.34
C MET A 489 11.39 12.83 -42.79
N ASP A 490 10.21 12.45 -43.31
CA ASP A 490 9.76 12.86 -44.63
C ASP A 490 9.49 14.38 -44.71
N ALA A 491 9.02 14.99 -43.62
CA ALA A 491 8.69 16.41 -43.58
C ALA A 491 9.91 17.34 -43.41
N GLU A 492 10.94 16.91 -42.65
CA GLU A 492 12.10 17.74 -42.30
C GLU A 492 13.37 17.40 -43.12
N GLY A 493 13.32 16.35 -43.94
CA GLY A 493 14.46 15.86 -44.71
C GLY A 493 15.32 14.89 -43.91
N SER A 494 15.53 13.69 -44.46
CA SER A 494 15.96 12.47 -43.76
C SER A 494 17.33 12.52 -43.07
N GLU A 495 18.15 13.57 -43.27
CA GLU A 495 19.55 13.61 -42.83
C GLU A 495 19.82 14.35 -41.50
N SER A 496 18.86 15.13 -40.95
CA SER A 496 19.14 16.00 -39.79
C SER A 496 18.12 15.97 -38.64
N VAL A 497 17.09 15.13 -38.73
CA VAL A 497 15.99 15.10 -37.75
C VAL A 497 16.44 14.52 -36.42
N ARG A 498 16.15 15.24 -35.33
CA ARG A 498 16.49 14.84 -33.96
C ARG A 498 15.27 14.31 -33.21
N GLY A 499 15.49 13.59 -32.11
CA GLY A 499 14.41 13.05 -31.28
C GLY A 499 13.44 14.10 -30.72
N ASN A 500 13.88 15.36 -30.56
CA ASN A 500 12.99 16.47 -30.17
C ASN A 500 11.98 16.88 -31.26
N SER A 501 12.18 16.48 -32.52
CA SER A 501 11.24 16.75 -33.62
C SER A 501 10.01 15.82 -33.60
N ILE A 502 10.00 14.76 -32.80
CA ILE A 502 8.85 13.84 -32.68
C ILE A 502 7.65 14.61 -32.10
N ARG A 503 6.52 14.60 -32.81
CA ARG A 503 5.30 15.28 -32.34
C ARG A 503 4.46 14.35 -31.47
N TRP A 504 4.69 14.42 -30.15
CA TRP A 504 4.00 13.59 -29.16
C TRP A 504 2.48 13.70 -29.23
N THR A 505 1.95 14.90 -29.50
CA THR A 505 0.51 15.15 -29.64
C THR A 505 -0.15 14.25 -30.68
N ASN A 506 0.52 13.97 -31.80
CA ASN A 506 -0.01 13.13 -32.87
C ASN A 506 -0.12 11.67 -32.43
N ILE A 507 0.90 11.17 -31.73
CA ILE A 507 0.93 9.81 -31.21
C ILE A 507 -0.14 9.65 -30.13
N MET A 508 -0.23 10.62 -29.22
CA MET A 508 -1.23 10.63 -28.15
C MET A 508 -2.66 10.61 -28.71
N GLN A 509 -2.95 11.43 -29.73
CA GLN A 509 -4.26 11.46 -30.40
C GLN A 509 -4.56 10.16 -31.13
N ALA A 510 -3.60 9.62 -31.90
CA ALA A 510 -3.78 8.37 -32.64
C ALA A 510 -4.00 7.16 -31.71
N CYS A 511 -3.47 7.21 -30.49
CA CYS A 511 -3.67 6.17 -29.48
C CYS A 511 -4.80 6.47 -28.47
N GLU A 512 -5.50 7.60 -28.59
CA GLU A 512 -6.48 8.09 -27.61
C GLU A 512 -5.96 8.11 -26.15
N LEU A 513 -4.68 8.46 -25.96
CA LEU A 513 -4.06 8.52 -24.63
C LEU A 513 -4.36 9.85 -23.94
N SER A 514 -4.52 9.81 -22.61
CA SER A 514 -4.70 11.01 -21.78
C SER A 514 -3.41 11.81 -21.67
N GLU A 515 -3.49 13.15 -21.64
CA GLU A 515 -2.34 14.06 -21.65
C GLU A 515 -1.29 13.78 -20.55
N ASN A 516 -1.73 13.27 -19.40
CA ASN A 516 -0.85 12.89 -18.29
C ASN A 516 0.10 11.71 -18.59
N LEU A 517 -0.08 11.01 -19.72
CA LEU A 517 0.77 9.87 -20.15
C LEU A 517 1.86 10.26 -21.15
N GLU A 518 2.04 11.55 -21.46
CA GLU A 518 3.06 11.99 -22.42
C GLU A 518 4.49 11.58 -21.97
N ASN A 519 4.81 11.72 -20.69
CA ASN A 519 6.13 11.35 -20.16
C ASN A 519 6.39 9.84 -20.25
N TRP A 520 5.37 9.03 -19.96
CA TRP A 520 5.41 7.59 -20.16
C TRP A 520 5.66 7.23 -21.62
N LEU A 521 4.96 7.90 -22.55
CA LEU A 521 5.13 7.67 -23.99
C LEU A 521 6.56 7.98 -24.44
N LYS A 522 7.13 9.09 -23.98
CA LYS A 522 8.54 9.45 -24.22
C LYS A 522 9.49 8.37 -23.68
N PHE A 523 9.24 7.92 -22.46
CA PHE A 523 10.03 6.88 -21.81
C PHE A 523 10.02 5.56 -22.61
N ILE A 524 8.84 5.10 -23.01
CA ILE A 524 8.67 3.88 -23.82
C ILE A 524 9.36 4.04 -25.18
N THR A 525 9.16 5.17 -25.86
CA THR A 525 9.77 5.45 -27.17
C THR A 525 11.29 5.41 -27.10
N TYR A 526 11.88 6.07 -26.10
CA TYR A 526 13.32 6.06 -25.90
C TYR A 526 13.84 4.64 -25.65
N HIS A 527 13.28 3.91 -24.68
CA HIS A 527 13.83 2.61 -24.29
C HIS A 527 13.55 1.48 -25.28
N ALA A 528 12.35 1.44 -25.87
CA ALA A 528 11.94 0.34 -26.75
C ALA A 528 12.37 0.55 -28.21
N ILE A 529 12.36 1.79 -28.71
CA ILE A 529 12.52 2.08 -30.14
C ILE A 529 13.87 2.72 -30.44
N LEU A 530 14.21 3.84 -29.76
CA LEU A 530 15.42 4.61 -30.08
C LEU A 530 16.68 3.92 -29.58
N LYS A 531 16.72 3.59 -28.29
CA LYS A 531 17.90 3.05 -27.61
C LYS A 531 17.93 1.52 -27.59
N LYS A 532 16.79 0.86 -27.87
CA LYS A 532 16.60 -0.60 -27.92
C LYS A 532 17.20 -1.32 -26.71
N THR A 533 16.87 -0.83 -25.53
CA THR A 533 17.45 -1.25 -24.23
C THR A 533 16.91 -2.57 -23.68
N GLY A 534 16.20 -3.38 -24.47
CA GLY A 534 15.56 -4.61 -24.00
C GLY A 534 16.50 -5.60 -23.28
N SER A 535 17.73 -5.77 -23.77
CA SER A 535 18.74 -6.62 -23.12
C SER A 535 19.23 -6.04 -21.79
N MET A 536 19.38 -4.73 -21.69
CA MET A 536 19.75 -4.02 -20.47
C MET A 536 18.66 -4.18 -19.40
N TRP A 537 17.38 -3.99 -19.78
CA TRP A 537 16.25 -4.15 -18.88
C TRP A 537 16.11 -5.58 -18.39
N LYS A 538 16.27 -6.56 -19.29
CA LYS A 538 16.29 -7.98 -18.92
C LYS A 538 17.40 -8.28 -17.90
N HIS A 539 18.63 -7.83 -18.16
CA HIS A 539 19.74 -8.01 -17.22
C HIS A 539 19.46 -7.37 -15.86
N ARG A 540 18.89 -6.15 -15.83
CA ARG A 540 18.52 -5.48 -14.57
C ARG A 540 17.45 -6.25 -13.79
N ILE A 541 16.43 -6.76 -14.47
CA ILE A 541 15.41 -7.63 -13.84
C ILE A 541 16.07 -8.86 -13.24
N ASP A 542 16.87 -9.57 -14.03
CA ASP A 542 17.51 -10.80 -13.62
C ASP A 542 18.43 -10.55 -12.40
N GLU A 543 19.14 -9.42 -12.37
CA GLU A 543 19.96 -8.99 -11.24
C GLU A 543 19.11 -8.73 -9.98
N TYR A 544 18.02 -7.97 -10.08
CA TYR A 544 17.15 -7.67 -8.93
C TYR A 544 16.41 -8.90 -8.41
N ASP A 545 15.94 -9.76 -9.31
CA ASP A 545 15.26 -11.01 -8.97
C ASP A 545 16.24 -12.00 -8.32
N GLN A 546 17.50 -12.00 -8.77
CA GLN A 546 18.54 -12.77 -8.11
C GLN A 546 18.81 -12.26 -6.69
N ILE A 547 18.80 -10.94 -6.47
CA ILE A 547 18.90 -10.35 -5.12
C ILE A 547 17.70 -10.78 -4.26
N GLY A 548 16.48 -10.68 -4.79
CA GLY A 548 15.26 -11.13 -4.08
C GLY A 548 15.30 -12.62 -3.72
N THR A 549 15.73 -13.46 -4.65
CA THR A 549 15.94 -14.91 -4.43
C THR A 549 17.00 -15.18 -3.36
N ASN A 550 18.09 -14.41 -3.36
CA ASN A 550 19.12 -14.53 -2.34
C ASN A 550 18.59 -14.15 -0.96
N LEU A 551 17.80 -13.08 -0.85
CA LEU A 551 17.16 -12.67 0.40
C LEU A 551 16.20 -13.75 0.91
N GLU A 552 15.37 -14.32 0.05
CA GLU A 552 14.45 -15.40 0.40
C GLU A 552 15.18 -16.63 0.96
N HIS A 553 16.30 -17.01 0.33
CA HIS A 553 17.15 -18.07 0.84
C HIS A 553 17.79 -17.74 2.20
N VAL A 554 18.23 -16.50 2.40
CA VAL A 554 18.75 -16.06 3.70
C VAL A 554 17.67 -16.09 4.76
N PHE A 555 16.45 -15.61 4.48
CA PHE A 555 15.33 -15.69 5.44
C PHE A 555 15.03 -17.13 5.84
N LYS A 556 14.96 -18.06 4.88
CA LYS A 556 14.78 -19.50 5.17
C LYS A 556 15.91 -20.06 6.03
N CYS A 557 17.14 -19.60 5.81
CA CYS A 557 18.28 -19.97 6.62
C CYS A 557 18.16 -19.41 8.05
N LEU A 558 17.77 -18.14 8.21
CA LEU A 558 17.56 -17.48 9.51
C LEU A 558 16.39 -18.10 10.30
N ASP A 559 15.28 -18.43 9.63
CA ASP A 559 14.15 -19.18 10.21
C ASP A 559 14.58 -20.52 10.81
N GLY A 560 15.45 -21.23 10.08
CA GLY A 560 16.05 -22.46 10.58
C GLY A 560 16.96 -22.24 11.79
N VAL A 561 17.55 -21.05 11.95
CA VAL A 561 18.59 -20.73 12.93
C VAL A 561 18.04 -20.15 14.21
N ASP A 562 16.94 -19.39 14.22
CA ASP A 562 16.34 -18.88 15.47
C ASP A 562 15.91 -20.03 16.41
N ALA A 563 15.37 -21.11 15.85
CA ALA A 563 15.08 -22.34 16.59
C ALA A 563 16.37 -23.03 17.10
N LEU A 564 17.47 -22.91 16.36
CA LEU A 564 18.77 -23.47 16.72
C LEU A 564 19.54 -22.58 17.72
N LYS A 565 19.29 -21.27 17.75
CA LYS A 565 19.80 -20.31 18.73
C LYS A 565 19.25 -20.64 20.11
N LEU A 566 17.94 -20.85 20.22
CA LEU A 566 17.31 -21.38 21.44
C LEU A 566 17.94 -22.69 21.91
N LEU A 567 18.09 -23.67 21.00
CA LEU A 567 18.75 -24.96 21.32
C LEU A 567 20.21 -24.79 21.76
N ARG A 568 20.96 -23.89 21.13
CA ARG A 568 22.35 -23.60 21.48
C ARG A 568 22.45 -22.93 22.85
N ASP A 569 21.61 -21.94 23.11
CA ASP A 569 21.64 -21.16 24.33
C ASP A 569 21.21 -22.06 25.52
N VAL A 570 20.21 -22.92 25.30
CA VAL A 570 19.85 -24.02 26.22
C VAL A 570 21.04 -24.97 26.42
N THR A 571 21.65 -25.48 25.34
CA THR A 571 22.74 -26.46 25.49
C THR A 571 23.99 -25.87 26.12
N ASN A 572 24.34 -24.62 25.84
CA ASN A 572 25.45 -23.93 26.48
C ASN A 572 25.20 -23.75 27.98
N THR A 573 23.97 -23.38 28.35
CA THR A 573 23.54 -23.27 29.76
C THR A 573 23.67 -24.62 30.47
N PHE A 574 23.14 -25.70 29.88
CA PHE A 574 23.28 -27.05 30.41
C PHE A 574 24.74 -27.53 30.45
N SER A 575 25.57 -27.18 29.46
CA SER A 575 26.99 -27.53 29.43
C SER A 575 27.79 -26.86 30.55
N LEU A 576 27.45 -25.60 30.89
CA LEU A 576 28.08 -24.87 31.99
C LEU A 576 27.70 -25.46 33.35
N LEU A 577 26.46 -25.92 33.49
CA LEU A 577 25.98 -26.61 34.69
C LEU A 577 26.61 -27.99 34.85
N TYR A 578 26.70 -28.78 33.78
CA TYR A 578 27.29 -30.13 33.82
C TYR A 578 28.82 -30.15 33.96
N LYS A 579 29.54 -29.14 33.43
CA LYS A 579 30.99 -29.01 33.60
C LYS A 579 31.43 -28.83 35.06
N ARG A 580 30.51 -28.49 35.97
CA ARG A 580 30.81 -28.41 37.41
C ARG A 580 30.88 -29.77 38.10
N GLU A 581 30.32 -30.84 37.54
CA GLU A 581 30.11 -32.07 38.33
C GLU A 581 30.79 -33.35 37.82
N THR A 582 31.13 -33.56 36.53
CA THR A 582 31.83 -34.80 36.12
C THR A 582 32.63 -34.72 34.80
N LYS A 583 33.53 -35.69 34.61
CA LYS A 583 34.53 -35.88 33.52
C LYS A 583 33.98 -35.79 32.08
N PRO A 584 34.85 -35.51 31.07
CA PRO A 584 34.50 -34.92 29.78
C PRO A 584 33.98 -35.91 28.69
N ASP A 585 33.43 -37.06 29.06
CA ASP A 585 33.06 -38.12 28.09
C ASP A 585 31.67 -37.93 27.43
N TRP A 586 30.98 -36.81 27.72
CA TRP A 586 29.66 -36.49 27.15
C TRP A 586 29.73 -35.77 25.78
N GLU A 587 30.93 -35.41 25.29
CA GLU A 587 31.08 -34.79 23.97
C GLU A 587 30.81 -35.81 22.85
N ASP A 588 29.53 -36.05 22.59
CA ASP A 588 29.05 -36.79 21.43
C ASP A 588 29.68 -36.18 20.15
N LYS A 589 30.47 -36.97 19.43
CA LYS A 589 31.12 -36.57 18.18
C LYS A 589 30.09 -36.13 17.13
N GLU A 590 28.89 -36.70 17.18
CA GLU A 590 27.77 -36.29 16.35
C GLU A 590 27.21 -34.93 16.78
N TRP A 591 27.11 -34.67 18.08
CA TRP A 591 26.80 -33.35 18.64
C TRP A 591 27.84 -32.29 18.26
N GLN A 592 29.14 -32.55 18.41
CA GLN A 592 30.21 -31.61 18.02
C GLN A 592 30.17 -31.29 16.51
N ARG A 593 29.86 -32.28 15.66
CA ARG A 593 29.64 -32.07 14.22
C ARG A 593 28.37 -31.24 13.95
N LYS A 594 27.29 -31.47 14.69
CA LYS A 594 26.01 -30.75 14.53
C LYS A 594 26.01 -29.35 15.18
N LYS A 595 26.87 -29.09 16.17
CA LYS A 595 27.04 -27.78 16.83
C LYS A 595 27.46 -26.69 15.84
N ALA A 596 28.20 -27.04 14.80
CA ALA A 596 28.55 -26.14 13.70
C ALA A 596 27.33 -25.58 12.95
N LEU A 597 26.18 -26.27 13.00
CA LEU A 597 24.91 -25.81 12.42
C LEU A 597 24.19 -24.77 13.31
N LEU A 598 24.63 -24.59 14.56
CA LEU A 598 24.07 -23.65 15.54
C LEU A 598 24.76 -22.26 15.53
N ARG A 599 25.58 -21.98 14.51
CA ARG A 599 26.34 -20.72 14.43
C ARG A 599 25.39 -19.51 14.28
N SER A 600 25.69 -18.41 14.98
CA SER A 600 24.98 -17.14 14.76
C SER A 600 25.35 -16.57 13.39
N PHE A 601 24.36 -15.98 12.71
CA PHE A 601 24.55 -15.27 11.45
C PHE A 601 24.59 -13.74 11.60
N ASP A 602 24.52 -13.23 12.84
CA ASP A 602 24.38 -11.79 13.12
C ASP A 602 25.48 -10.95 12.44
N ASN A 603 26.73 -11.41 12.49
CA ASN A 603 27.89 -10.72 11.90
C ASN A 603 28.43 -11.39 10.64
N ILE A 604 27.68 -12.31 10.04
CA ILE A 604 28.11 -13.05 8.85
C ILE A 604 27.53 -12.38 7.61
N GLU A 605 28.37 -12.07 6.62
CA GLU A 605 27.95 -11.51 5.34
C GLU A 605 27.06 -12.47 4.54
N MET A 606 26.10 -11.90 3.80
CA MET A 606 25.11 -12.60 3.00
C MET A 606 25.73 -13.69 2.12
N LYS A 607 26.86 -13.40 1.44
CA LYS A 607 27.56 -14.38 0.59
C LYS A 607 27.90 -15.68 1.34
N ASN A 608 28.36 -15.56 2.59
CA ASN A 608 28.76 -16.70 3.42
C ASN A 608 27.55 -17.43 4.02
N ILE A 609 26.45 -16.71 4.28
CA ILE A 609 25.17 -17.31 4.66
C ILE A 609 24.63 -18.15 3.51
N LEU A 610 24.64 -17.62 2.28
CA LEU A 610 24.18 -18.32 1.08
C LEU A 610 25.00 -19.58 0.80
N THR A 611 26.33 -19.52 0.89
CA THR A 611 27.19 -20.71 0.74
C THR A 611 26.84 -21.78 1.76
N PHE A 612 26.62 -21.39 3.02
CA PHE A 612 26.21 -22.33 4.05
C PHE A 612 24.84 -22.92 3.79
N TRP A 613 23.89 -22.11 3.36
CA TRP A 613 22.57 -22.57 2.98
C TRP A 613 22.67 -23.60 1.84
N GLN A 614 23.43 -23.31 0.78
CA GLN A 614 23.63 -24.25 -0.33
C GLN A 614 24.18 -25.61 0.12
N ILE A 615 25.17 -25.62 1.03
CA ILE A 615 25.77 -26.85 1.56
C ILE A 615 24.79 -27.62 2.45
N ASN A 616 23.97 -26.93 3.24
CA ASN A 616 23.19 -27.56 4.32
C ASN A 616 21.68 -27.65 4.01
N LYS A 617 21.20 -27.10 2.90
CA LYS A 617 19.76 -27.02 2.54
C LYS A 617 19.07 -28.37 2.66
N LEU A 618 19.68 -29.45 2.15
CA LEU A 618 19.13 -30.80 2.21
C LEU A 618 18.94 -31.32 3.65
N LEU A 619 19.87 -31.01 4.55
CA LEU A 619 19.78 -31.37 5.98
C LEU A 619 18.63 -30.62 6.69
N PHE A 620 18.41 -29.35 6.33
CA PHE A 620 17.29 -28.55 6.85
C PHE A 620 15.94 -29.06 6.34
N PHE A 621 15.82 -29.39 5.04
CA PHE A 621 14.59 -29.94 4.46
C PHE A 621 14.24 -31.32 5.02
N TRP A 622 15.23 -32.18 5.26
CA TRP A 622 15.00 -33.49 5.86
C TRP A 622 14.42 -33.38 7.28
N LYS A 623 14.94 -32.45 8.10
CA LYS A 623 14.41 -32.17 9.45
C LYS A 623 13.04 -31.49 9.44
N MET A 624 12.77 -30.55 8.52
CA MET A 624 11.44 -29.94 8.40
C MET A 624 10.38 -30.96 7.95
N LYS A 625 10.74 -31.90 7.07
CA LYS A 625 9.84 -32.99 6.66
C LYS A 625 9.52 -33.92 7.82
N GLN A 626 10.52 -34.31 8.62
CA GLN A 626 10.28 -35.09 9.85
C GLN A 626 9.45 -34.34 10.89
N LYS A 627 9.61 -33.00 11.01
CA LYS A 627 8.78 -32.17 11.89
C LYS A 627 7.33 -32.12 11.41
N LYS A 628 7.08 -31.89 10.11
CA LYS A 628 5.72 -31.94 9.54
C LYS A 628 5.09 -33.32 9.69
N GLU A 629 5.84 -34.40 9.46
CA GLU A 629 5.37 -35.77 9.66
C GLU A 629 5.05 -36.01 11.14
N ARG A 630 5.92 -35.62 12.09
CA ARG A 630 5.63 -35.71 13.54
C ARG A 630 4.44 -34.87 13.98
N ASP A 631 4.30 -33.64 13.50
CA ASP A 631 3.16 -32.77 13.82
C ASP A 631 1.85 -33.34 13.23
N TYR A 632 1.92 -34.02 12.09
CA TYR A 632 0.78 -34.77 11.52
C TYR A 632 0.43 -35.99 12.38
N TYR A 633 1.43 -36.73 12.85
CA TYR A 633 1.25 -37.86 13.77
C TYR A 633 0.69 -37.40 15.14
N LEU A 634 1.18 -36.27 15.69
CA LEU A 634 0.71 -35.69 16.95
C LEU A 634 -0.72 -35.14 16.86
N LYS A 635 -1.10 -34.55 15.72
CA LYS A 635 -2.50 -34.17 15.46
C LYS A 635 -3.41 -35.39 15.26
N GLY A 636 -2.89 -36.45 14.62
CA GLY A 636 -3.58 -37.73 14.48
C GLY A 636 -3.80 -38.46 15.81
N THR A 637 -2.81 -38.44 16.72
CA THR A 637 -2.93 -39.02 18.06
C THR A 637 -3.84 -38.21 18.98
N HIS A 638 -3.86 -36.87 18.88
CA HIS A 638 -4.85 -36.05 19.58
C HIS A 638 -6.28 -36.29 19.07
N ALA A 639 -6.47 -36.50 17.76
CA ALA A 639 -7.77 -36.88 17.19
C ALA A 639 -8.23 -38.27 17.67
N LEU A 640 -7.31 -39.23 17.80
CA LEU A 640 -7.58 -40.56 18.35
C LEU A 640 -7.88 -40.51 19.87
N GLN A 641 -7.15 -39.70 20.65
CA GLN A 641 -7.43 -39.52 22.08
C GLN A 641 -8.80 -38.87 22.32
N ASN A 642 -9.19 -37.88 21.52
CA ASN A 642 -10.53 -37.28 21.61
C ASN A 642 -11.65 -38.26 21.18
N TYR A 643 -11.37 -39.19 20.26
CA TYR A 643 -12.32 -40.23 19.87
C TYR A 643 -12.54 -41.28 20.97
N TYR A 644 -11.51 -41.59 21.77
CA TYR A 644 -11.64 -42.47 22.93
C TYR A 644 -12.27 -41.77 24.15
N PHE A 645 -12.08 -40.46 24.32
CA PHE A 645 -12.70 -39.68 25.40
C PHE A 645 -14.21 -39.45 25.22
N LEU A 646 -14.73 -39.57 23.98
CA LEU A 646 -16.17 -39.45 23.68
C LEU A 646 -16.91 -40.81 23.74
N LYS A 647 -16.20 -41.90 24.05
CA LYS A 647 -16.76 -43.27 24.10
C LYS A 647 -16.75 -43.90 25.51
N THR A 648 -16.21 -43.20 26.48
CA THR A 648 -16.35 -43.42 27.94
C THR A 648 -17.24 -42.34 28.50
#